data_AF-H8YZV4-F1
#
_entry.id   AF-H8YZV4-F1
#
_cell.length_a   1.000
_cell.length_b   1.000
_cell.length_c   1.000
_cell.angle_alpha   90.00
_cell.angle_beta   90.00
_cell.angle_gamma   90.00
#
_symmetry.space_group_name_H-M   'P 1'
#
loop_
_entity.id
_entity.type
_entity.pdbx_description
1 polymer ?
#
loop_
_entity_poly.entity_id
_entity_poly.type
_entity_poly.pdbx_seq_one_letter_code
_entity_poly.pdbx_strand_id
1 'polypeptide(L)'
;MSFSRNAELVVEPPAGDEAARPRWEIPDLFDFDYYVEADEHSKSDTLAGRQSLAKRDRALYLDHIKPRIQRPEHTPAHRRQALRLWLAERRRAEDPSLRALLPGASFARGQRLVTVLLMVLGLITGGTIASALLQYEGDHAVNVSWYVFVLVILQLGLAGFTLGGWLMRRSKSMQQALRDVSLLAQLIRPLFARVAHWVQRHRLGQMPPEVRDRAQARQGLLQAHFSLYGPASYLPMLVPVQAFGIAFNIGAIVTTVLLLWFTDLAFGWGSALNVDPAVTYHLTRVVALPWSWLFGEGVGYPTLAEVAGTRIHLKDPLFLSNAEHLRAWRWFLVCAVMTYGLMPRLLLLGLSAFIQRHALDRLPFTHQRTQALYTRLVTPDLDTGLGQTGSGPEMPIPGPLKPVTTARAAPRGAETSAAAPAQAEPAEQPSQSERTATAAPANPPLLAERTAHKTTADPATGSPTAEPTAAREQAPSPQRAPQQEPSNLEKAPAQPTPKSEPTQSPTPALRPKSEPKSEPKSEPKPEPTPEPTPPPVASPLAKAAAQTRIAPDACVLLLHVDVADVLEDADHPRLQQRLRQACGWRVGASATFGGGTAMADQAIALIEDCQWEAPPPRVALLDDGSQPPITERLRFLRRVRAAVGDQAQIVVSLIGDPEGDDPLPPVTPFDFGDWERKIEQLADPYLRLTMLTPAPDNTDKSATTEAADSAAATPREDH
;
A
#
# COMPACT_ATOMS: atom_id res chain seq x y z
N MET A 1 -21.28 -23.97 -42.18
CA MET A 1 -20.55 -24.70 -41.13
C MET A 1 -21.21 -24.41 -39.80
N SER A 2 -21.30 -25.39 -38.88
CA SER A 2 -22.04 -25.24 -37.62
C SER A 2 -21.10 -24.88 -36.47
N PHE A 3 -21.37 -23.79 -35.76
CA PHE A 3 -20.69 -23.46 -34.50
C PHE A 3 -21.49 -24.04 -33.32
N SER A 4 -21.09 -25.23 -32.86
CA SER A 4 -21.66 -25.85 -31.66
C SER A 4 -21.34 -25.05 -30.40
N ARG A 5 -22.29 -25.02 -29.47
CA ARG A 5 -22.14 -24.39 -28.15
C ARG A 5 -21.20 -25.24 -27.27
N ASN A 6 -19.96 -24.79 -27.08
CA ASN A 6 -19.18 -25.16 -25.90
C ASN A 6 -19.66 -24.33 -24.71
N ALA A 7 -20.78 -24.74 -24.11
CA ALA A 7 -21.10 -24.33 -22.76
C ALA A 7 -20.12 -25.04 -21.81
N GLU A 8 -19.30 -24.29 -21.08
CA GLU A 8 -18.40 -24.89 -20.10
C GLU A 8 -19.19 -25.75 -19.11
N LEU A 9 -18.77 -27.02 -18.98
CA LEU A 9 -19.42 -27.99 -18.12
C LEU A 9 -19.34 -27.52 -16.66
N VAL A 10 -20.48 -27.09 -16.14
CA VAL A 10 -20.71 -27.02 -14.70
C VAL A 10 -20.65 -28.45 -14.18
N VAL A 11 -19.50 -28.83 -13.66
CA VAL A 11 -19.34 -30.06 -12.87
C VAL A 11 -20.06 -29.84 -11.54
N GLU A 12 -21.39 -30.01 -11.55
CA GLU A 12 -22.10 -30.34 -10.33
C GLU A 12 -21.56 -31.68 -9.82
N PRO A 13 -21.26 -31.82 -8.51
CA PRO A 13 -20.88 -33.12 -7.97
C PRO A 13 -22.04 -34.11 -8.17
N PRO A 14 -21.79 -35.35 -8.59
CA PRO A 14 -22.86 -36.32 -8.82
C PRO A 14 -23.65 -36.57 -7.53
N ALA A 15 -24.99 -36.54 -7.62
CA ALA A 15 -25.91 -36.49 -6.47
C ALA A 15 -25.84 -37.70 -5.50
N GLY A 16 -25.06 -38.73 -5.81
CA GLY A 16 -24.74 -39.81 -4.88
C GLY A 16 -23.82 -39.36 -3.72
N ASP A 17 -22.84 -38.50 -4.00
CA ASP A 17 -21.66 -38.29 -3.14
C ASP A 17 -21.85 -37.24 -2.03
N GLU A 18 -22.95 -36.48 -2.05
CA GLU A 18 -23.19 -35.39 -1.09
C GLU A 18 -23.28 -35.88 0.37
N ALA A 19 -23.83 -37.09 0.57
CA ALA A 19 -23.92 -37.73 1.89
C ALA A 19 -22.59 -38.31 2.39
N ALA A 20 -21.58 -38.45 1.54
CA ALA A 20 -20.24 -38.90 1.93
C ALA A 20 -19.40 -37.78 2.54
N ARG A 21 -19.71 -36.50 2.23
CA ARG A 21 -19.03 -35.33 2.83
C ARG A 21 -19.38 -35.22 4.33
N PRO A 22 -18.40 -35.28 5.27
CA PRO A 22 -18.70 -35.25 6.70
C PRO A 22 -18.75 -33.83 7.32
N ARG A 23 -18.34 -32.80 6.57
CA ARG A 23 -18.19 -31.42 7.05
C ARG A 23 -19.33 -30.52 6.57
N TRP A 24 -19.74 -29.58 7.44
CA TRP A 24 -20.69 -28.53 7.10
C TRP A 24 -20.03 -27.39 6.34
N GLU A 25 -20.66 -26.94 5.25
CA GLU A 25 -20.31 -25.72 4.52
C GLU A 25 -21.31 -24.59 4.84
N ILE A 26 -21.01 -23.33 4.54
CA ILE A 26 -21.95 -22.22 4.79
C ILE A 26 -23.27 -22.37 4.00
N PRO A 27 -23.29 -22.80 2.72
CA PRO A 27 -24.52 -23.13 2.00
C PRO A 27 -25.41 -24.16 2.70
N ASP A 28 -24.82 -25.10 3.45
CA ASP A 28 -25.58 -26.13 4.17
C ASP A 28 -26.39 -25.56 5.33
N LEU A 29 -25.91 -24.49 5.97
CA LEU A 29 -26.66 -23.82 7.04
C LEU A 29 -27.89 -23.09 6.49
N PHE A 30 -27.77 -22.43 5.34
CA PHE A 30 -28.88 -21.75 4.68
C PHE A 30 -29.97 -22.72 4.22
N ASP A 31 -29.61 -23.89 3.68
CA ASP A 31 -30.58 -24.90 3.27
C ASP A 31 -31.18 -25.64 4.46
N PHE A 32 -30.39 -25.88 5.51
CA PHE A 32 -30.88 -26.48 6.76
C PHE A 32 -31.92 -25.62 7.45
N ASP A 33 -31.64 -24.32 7.65
CA ASP A 33 -32.60 -23.38 8.23
C ASP A 33 -33.86 -23.27 7.38
N TYR A 34 -33.73 -23.25 6.05
CA TYR A 34 -34.87 -23.25 5.13
C TYR A 34 -35.78 -24.46 5.32
N TYR A 35 -35.23 -25.68 5.45
CA TYR A 35 -36.06 -26.87 5.68
C TYR A 35 -36.68 -26.90 7.09
N VAL A 36 -35.94 -26.49 8.13
CA VAL A 36 -36.47 -26.39 9.51
C VAL A 36 -37.64 -25.39 9.55
N GLU A 37 -37.48 -24.22 8.94
CA GLU A 37 -38.50 -23.17 8.93
C GLU A 37 -39.69 -23.51 8.02
N ALA A 38 -39.46 -24.19 6.89
CA ALA A 38 -40.54 -24.72 6.05
C ALA A 38 -41.36 -25.80 6.78
N ASP A 39 -40.71 -26.67 7.54
CA ASP A 39 -41.39 -27.69 8.35
C ASP A 39 -42.15 -27.08 9.54
N GLU A 40 -41.64 -26.01 10.17
CA GLU A 40 -42.38 -25.22 11.16
C GLU A 40 -43.64 -24.60 10.54
N HIS A 41 -43.54 -23.84 9.45
CA HIS A 41 -44.70 -23.17 8.82
C HIS A 41 -45.74 -24.14 8.24
N SER A 42 -45.31 -25.23 7.60
CA SER A 42 -46.23 -26.08 6.83
C SER A 42 -47.12 -26.97 7.71
N LYS A 43 -46.67 -27.27 8.93
CA LYS A 43 -47.21 -28.39 9.73
C LYS A 43 -47.15 -28.21 11.25
N SER A 44 -46.62 -27.12 11.82
CA SER A 44 -46.52 -27.01 13.28
C SER A 44 -47.77 -26.47 13.97
N ASP A 45 -48.73 -25.86 13.26
CA ASP A 45 -49.96 -25.32 13.88
C ASP A 45 -50.97 -26.40 14.30
N THR A 46 -51.08 -27.50 13.55
CA THR A 46 -52.04 -28.59 13.85
C THR A 46 -51.38 -29.79 14.52
N LEU A 47 -52.10 -30.45 15.44
CA LEU A 47 -51.59 -31.62 16.16
C LEU A 47 -51.26 -32.80 15.23
N ALA A 48 -52.13 -33.09 14.26
CA ALA A 48 -51.88 -34.08 13.21
C ALA A 48 -50.69 -33.69 12.31
N GLY A 49 -50.48 -32.39 12.06
CA GLY A 49 -49.29 -31.88 11.37
C GLY A 49 -48.01 -32.24 12.12
N ARG A 50 -47.95 -31.94 13.42
CA ARG A 50 -46.82 -32.28 14.32
C ARG A 50 -46.53 -33.79 14.36
N GLN A 51 -47.56 -34.62 14.51
CA GLN A 51 -47.43 -36.09 14.46
C GLN A 51 -46.89 -36.56 13.11
N SER A 52 -47.37 -36.00 11.98
CA SER A 52 -46.87 -36.37 10.65
C SER A 52 -45.40 -35.98 10.43
N LEU A 53 -44.93 -34.87 11.04
CA LEU A 53 -43.51 -34.50 11.05
C LEU A 53 -42.68 -35.47 11.89
N ALA A 54 -43.12 -35.76 13.13
CA ALA A 54 -42.42 -36.69 14.02
C ALA A 54 -42.27 -38.07 13.38
N LYS A 55 -43.35 -38.63 12.80
CA LYS A 55 -43.33 -39.92 12.11
C LYS A 55 -42.41 -39.92 10.88
N ARG A 56 -42.41 -38.84 10.08
CA ARG A 56 -41.49 -38.67 8.94
C ARG A 56 -40.03 -38.63 9.40
N ASP A 57 -39.72 -37.75 10.35
CA ASP A 57 -38.36 -37.54 10.85
C ASP A 57 -37.83 -38.81 11.54
N ARG A 58 -38.69 -39.54 12.26
CA ARG A 58 -38.35 -40.82 12.89
C ARG A 58 -38.06 -41.92 11.87
N ALA A 59 -38.86 -42.05 10.82
CA ALA A 59 -38.60 -43.01 9.73
C ALA A 59 -37.27 -42.68 9.01
N LEU A 60 -37.07 -41.42 8.62
CA LEU A 60 -35.79 -40.95 8.06
C LEU A 60 -34.61 -41.26 9.00
N TYR A 61 -34.79 -41.11 10.32
CA TYR A 61 -33.74 -41.45 11.27
C TYR A 61 -33.39 -42.94 11.27
N LEU A 62 -34.39 -43.82 11.39
CA LEU A 62 -34.18 -45.27 11.46
C LEU A 62 -33.64 -45.85 10.15
N ASP A 63 -34.23 -45.45 9.02
CA ASP A 63 -34.00 -46.08 7.72
C ASP A 63 -32.73 -45.55 7.02
N HIS A 64 -32.47 -44.25 7.12
CA HIS A 64 -31.47 -43.56 6.29
C HIS A 64 -30.30 -42.97 7.10
N ILE A 65 -30.53 -42.53 8.34
CA ILE A 65 -29.52 -41.78 9.12
C ILE A 65 -28.75 -42.71 10.05
N LYS A 66 -29.44 -43.43 10.94
CA LYS A 66 -28.85 -44.29 11.98
C LYS A 66 -27.88 -45.34 11.43
N PRO A 67 -28.15 -46.04 10.30
CA PRO A 67 -27.20 -47.01 9.72
C PRO A 67 -25.87 -46.39 9.26
N ARG A 68 -25.82 -45.06 9.08
CA ARG A 68 -24.64 -44.31 8.59
C ARG A 68 -23.90 -43.55 9.70
N ILE A 69 -24.26 -43.73 10.98
CA ILE A 69 -23.59 -43.07 12.11
C ILE A 69 -23.03 -44.10 13.10
N GLN A 70 -21.70 -44.07 13.25
CA GLN A 70 -20.96 -44.89 14.23
C GLN A 70 -20.68 -44.16 15.56
N ARG A 71 -21.12 -42.89 15.69
CA ARG A 71 -20.97 -42.10 16.91
C ARG A 71 -22.07 -42.45 17.92
N PRO A 72 -21.78 -42.55 19.23
CA PRO A 72 -22.82 -42.79 20.23
C PRO A 72 -23.84 -41.66 20.26
N GLU A 73 -25.11 -42.03 20.43
CA GLU A 73 -26.26 -41.13 20.46
C GLU A 73 -26.11 -40.04 21.55
N HIS A 74 -26.86 -38.94 21.40
CA HIS A 74 -26.82 -37.73 22.24
C HIS A 74 -25.48 -36.96 22.30
N THR A 75 -24.38 -37.47 21.73
CA THR A 75 -23.13 -36.69 21.62
C THR A 75 -23.23 -35.54 20.62
N PRO A 76 -22.45 -34.44 20.79
CA PRO A 76 -22.40 -33.34 19.81
C PRO A 76 -21.96 -33.79 18.41
N ALA A 77 -21.08 -34.80 18.32
CA ALA A 77 -20.66 -35.40 17.07
C ALA A 77 -21.81 -36.15 16.38
N HIS A 78 -22.54 -36.99 17.12
CA HIS A 78 -23.74 -37.66 16.61
C HIS A 78 -24.81 -36.65 16.16
N ARG A 79 -25.14 -35.64 16.98
CA ARG A 79 -26.10 -34.58 16.60
C ARG A 79 -25.72 -33.93 15.27
N ARG A 80 -24.46 -33.50 15.12
CA ARG A 80 -23.99 -32.82 13.89
C ARG A 80 -24.06 -33.72 12.66
N GLN A 81 -23.76 -35.01 12.80
CA GLN A 81 -23.82 -35.97 11.70
C GLN A 81 -25.28 -36.33 11.34
N ALA A 82 -26.15 -36.50 12.34
CA ALA A 82 -27.57 -36.77 12.14
C ALA A 82 -28.31 -35.63 11.44
N LEU A 83 -28.12 -34.38 11.89
CA LEU A 83 -28.71 -33.20 11.25
C LEU A 83 -28.19 -32.99 9.82
N ARG A 84 -26.93 -33.39 9.53
CA ARG A 84 -26.35 -33.32 8.19
C ARG A 84 -26.94 -34.36 7.24
N LEU A 85 -27.07 -35.60 7.70
CA LEU A 85 -27.69 -36.66 6.90
C LEU A 85 -29.18 -36.39 6.68
N TRP A 86 -29.89 -35.83 7.66
CA TRP A 86 -31.25 -35.32 7.48
C TRP A 86 -31.33 -34.25 6.37
N LEU A 87 -30.42 -33.25 6.38
CA LEU A 87 -30.34 -32.25 5.30
C LEU A 87 -30.12 -32.91 3.93
N ALA A 88 -29.22 -33.89 3.84
CA ALA A 88 -28.94 -34.58 2.58
C ALA A 88 -30.16 -35.34 2.04
N GLU A 89 -30.92 -36.05 2.90
CA GLU A 89 -32.16 -36.71 2.46
C GLU A 89 -33.29 -35.71 2.16
N ARG A 90 -33.39 -34.58 2.88
CA ARG A 90 -34.32 -33.49 2.51
C ARG A 90 -33.98 -32.91 1.13
N ARG A 91 -32.70 -32.63 0.84
CA ARG A 91 -32.23 -32.18 -0.50
C ARG A 91 -32.54 -33.20 -1.61
N ARG A 92 -32.38 -34.50 -1.34
CA ARG A 92 -32.65 -35.58 -2.31
C ARG A 92 -34.14 -35.76 -2.61
N ALA A 93 -35.00 -35.62 -1.60
CA ALA A 93 -36.45 -35.68 -1.75
C ALA A 93 -37.05 -34.44 -2.44
N GLU A 94 -36.35 -33.30 -2.41
CA GLU A 94 -36.76 -32.08 -3.09
C GLU A 94 -36.63 -32.21 -4.63
N ASP A 95 -37.58 -31.64 -5.37
CA ASP A 95 -37.60 -31.63 -6.84
C ASP A 95 -36.27 -31.06 -7.43
N PRO A 96 -35.64 -31.71 -8.42
CA PRO A 96 -34.38 -31.22 -9.03
C PRO A 96 -34.44 -29.77 -9.54
N SER A 97 -35.58 -29.30 -10.04
CA SER A 97 -35.78 -27.92 -10.50
C SER A 97 -35.81 -26.92 -9.33
N LEU A 98 -36.35 -27.31 -8.18
CA LEU A 98 -36.37 -26.52 -6.95
C LEU A 98 -35.03 -26.59 -6.20
N ARG A 99 -34.31 -27.71 -6.29
CA ARG A 99 -32.97 -27.90 -5.72
C ARG A 99 -31.98 -26.85 -6.25
N ALA A 100 -32.07 -26.54 -7.54
CA ALA A 100 -31.28 -25.47 -8.18
C ALA A 100 -31.68 -24.03 -7.74
N LEU A 101 -32.75 -23.87 -6.95
CA LEU A 101 -33.25 -22.60 -6.40
C LEU A 101 -33.10 -22.49 -4.87
N LEU A 102 -32.50 -23.49 -4.21
CA LEU A 102 -32.31 -23.50 -2.76
C LEU A 102 -31.46 -22.31 -2.25
N PRO A 103 -31.74 -21.76 -1.05
CA PRO A 103 -31.08 -20.54 -0.57
C PRO A 103 -29.56 -20.64 -0.51
N GLY A 104 -29.00 -21.73 0.01
CA GLY A 104 -27.57 -22.00 0.06
C GLY A 104 -26.93 -22.12 -1.31
N ALA A 105 -27.57 -22.83 -2.24
CA ALA A 105 -27.12 -22.91 -3.63
C ALA A 105 -27.14 -21.52 -4.31
N SER A 106 -28.14 -20.67 -4.01
CA SER A 106 -28.21 -19.30 -4.50
C SER A 106 -27.10 -18.41 -3.91
N PHE A 107 -26.85 -18.52 -2.60
CA PHE A 107 -25.80 -17.81 -1.89
C PHE A 107 -24.41 -18.20 -2.39
N ALA A 108 -24.13 -19.50 -2.58
CA ALA A 108 -22.86 -19.99 -3.10
C ALA A 108 -22.53 -19.41 -4.49
N ARG A 109 -23.52 -19.38 -5.40
CA ARG A 109 -23.37 -18.77 -6.73
C ARG A 109 -23.19 -17.26 -6.64
N GLY A 110 -23.95 -16.57 -5.79
CA GLY A 110 -23.81 -15.13 -5.54
C GLY A 110 -22.43 -14.75 -5.00
N GLN A 111 -21.94 -15.46 -3.98
CA GLN A 111 -20.63 -15.24 -3.38
C GLN A 111 -19.50 -15.57 -4.38
N ARG A 112 -19.62 -16.64 -5.18
CA ARG A 112 -18.66 -16.94 -6.27
C ARG A 112 -18.64 -15.83 -7.31
N LEU A 113 -19.79 -15.34 -7.76
CA LEU A 113 -19.89 -14.24 -8.73
C LEU A 113 -19.25 -12.95 -8.20
N VAL A 114 -19.56 -12.56 -6.95
CA VAL A 114 -18.95 -11.40 -6.28
C VAL A 114 -17.45 -11.57 -6.14
N THR A 115 -16.96 -12.76 -5.81
CA THR A 115 -15.52 -13.06 -5.70
C THR A 115 -14.83 -12.96 -7.06
N VAL A 116 -15.44 -13.49 -8.14
CA VAL A 116 -14.89 -13.37 -9.51
C VAL A 116 -14.87 -11.92 -9.97
N LEU A 117 -15.96 -11.16 -9.78
CA LEU A 117 -16.02 -9.74 -10.12
C LEU A 117 -14.96 -8.92 -9.38
N LEU A 118 -14.75 -9.20 -8.09
CA LEU A 118 -13.71 -8.57 -7.28
C LEU A 118 -12.29 -9.01 -7.67
N MET A 119 -12.08 -10.25 -8.11
CA MET A 119 -10.78 -10.67 -8.66
C MET A 119 -10.49 -9.96 -10.00
N VAL A 120 -11.46 -9.84 -10.90
CA VAL A 120 -11.29 -9.11 -12.17
C VAL A 120 -11.01 -7.62 -11.91
N LEU A 121 -11.76 -6.98 -11.01
CA LEU A 121 -11.54 -5.58 -10.62
C LEU A 121 -10.18 -5.40 -9.95
N GLY A 122 -9.76 -6.34 -9.08
CA GLY A 122 -8.43 -6.35 -8.48
C GLY A 122 -7.34 -6.42 -9.53
N LEU A 123 -7.39 -7.41 -10.41
CA LEU A 123 -6.42 -7.61 -11.50
C LEU A 123 -6.25 -6.36 -12.37
N ILE A 124 -7.36 -5.75 -12.80
CA ILE A 124 -7.36 -4.52 -13.59
C ILE A 124 -6.74 -3.37 -12.79
N THR A 125 -7.24 -3.08 -11.59
CA THR A 125 -6.76 -1.94 -10.79
C THR A 125 -5.30 -2.07 -10.37
N GLY A 126 -4.83 -3.28 -10.05
CA GLY A 126 -3.43 -3.56 -9.76
C GLY A 126 -2.52 -3.36 -10.98
N GLY A 127 -2.94 -3.87 -12.14
CA GLY A 127 -2.23 -3.64 -13.40
C GLY A 127 -2.18 -2.17 -13.80
N THR A 128 -3.31 -1.45 -13.76
CA THR A 128 -3.36 -0.01 -14.07
C THR A 128 -2.49 0.82 -13.12
N ILE A 129 -2.51 0.54 -11.81
CA ILE A 129 -1.69 1.28 -10.84
C ILE A 129 -0.20 0.96 -11.01
N ALA A 130 0.18 -0.31 -11.28
CA ALA A 130 1.56 -0.63 -11.62
C ALA A 130 2.01 0.06 -12.92
N SER A 131 1.16 0.07 -13.96
CA SER A 131 1.49 0.75 -15.23
C SER A 131 1.67 2.26 -15.07
N ALA A 132 0.83 2.92 -14.25
CA ALA A 132 0.93 4.36 -13.99
C ALA A 132 2.15 4.71 -13.12
N LEU A 133 2.50 3.85 -12.15
CA LEU A 133 3.69 4.02 -11.30
C LEU A 133 5.01 3.66 -12.00
N LEU A 134 4.95 3.03 -13.18
CA LEU A 134 6.08 2.66 -14.03
C LEU A 134 6.09 3.41 -15.37
N GLN A 135 5.24 4.43 -15.54
CA GLN A 135 5.20 5.24 -16.76
C GLN A 135 6.53 6.00 -16.91
N TYR A 136 7.19 5.81 -18.06
CA TYR A 136 8.50 6.35 -18.37
C TYR A 136 8.46 7.03 -19.74
N GLU A 137 8.76 8.33 -19.76
CA GLU A 137 8.66 9.20 -20.94
C GLU A 137 10.05 9.68 -21.40
N GLY A 138 11.11 8.94 -21.05
CA GLY A 138 12.50 9.25 -21.38
C GLY A 138 13.14 10.30 -20.46
N ASP A 139 12.47 11.44 -20.26
CA ASP A 139 13.06 12.61 -19.58
C ASP A 139 13.33 12.42 -18.07
N HIS A 140 12.60 11.53 -17.39
CA HIS A 140 12.67 11.34 -15.93
C HIS A 140 12.61 9.85 -15.55
N ALA A 141 13.53 9.41 -14.69
CA ALA A 141 13.54 8.03 -14.19
C ALA A 141 12.37 7.73 -13.23
N VAL A 142 11.89 6.49 -13.29
CA VAL A 142 10.79 5.96 -12.47
C VAL A 142 11.19 5.95 -11.00
N ASN A 143 10.49 6.74 -10.18
CA ASN A 143 10.79 6.89 -8.76
C ASN A 143 10.29 5.69 -7.94
N VAL A 144 11.22 4.80 -7.62
CA VAL A 144 11.03 3.56 -6.85
C VAL A 144 10.32 3.80 -5.50
N SER A 145 10.55 4.95 -4.85
CA SER A 145 9.94 5.30 -3.56
C SER A 145 8.40 5.27 -3.62
N TRP A 146 7.80 5.77 -4.71
CA TRP A 146 6.35 5.79 -4.88
C TRP A 146 5.78 4.40 -5.16
N TYR A 147 6.48 3.61 -6.00
CA TYR A 147 6.10 2.22 -6.26
C TYR A 147 6.08 1.40 -4.95
N VAL A 148 7.13 1.48 -4.14
CA VAL A 148 7.21 0.79 -2.84
C VAL A 148 6.16 1.33 -1.86
N PHE A 149 5.90 2.64 -1.82
CA PHE A 149 4.88 3.20 -0.94
C PHE A 149 3.47 2.67 -1.26
N VAL A 150 3.05 2.74 -2.53
CA VAL A 150 1.69 2.35 -2.95
C VAL A 150 1.52 0.84 -3.01
N LEU A 151 2.45 0.11 -3.62
CA LEU A 151 2.31 -1.33 -3.87
C LEU A 151 2.89 -2.22 -2.76
N VAL A 152 3.57 -1.67 -1.75
CA VAL A 152 4.03 -2.44 -0.57
C VAL A 152 3.54 -1.83 0.74
N ILE A 153 3.91 -0.61 1.09
CA ILE A 153 3.66 -0.04 2.43
C ILE A 153 2.16 0.15 2.69
N LEU A 154 1.44 0.77 1.76
CA LEU A 154 -0.02 0.95 1.83
C LEU A 154 -0.74 -0.42 1.85
N GLN A 155 -0.28 -1.38 1.04
CA GLN A 155 -0.85 -2.73 1.01
C GLN A 155 -0.69 -3.48 2.34
N LEU A 156 0.48 -3.41 2.96
CA LEU A 156 0.74 -3.92 4.31
C LEU A 156 -0.16 -3.23 5.35
N GLY A 157 -0.34 -1.91 5.24
CA GLY A 157 -1.27 -1.15 6.10
C GLY A 157 -2.71 -1.66 6.01
N LEU A 158 -3.24 -1.85 4.79
CA LEU A 158 -4.58 -2.41 4.59
C LEU A 158 -4.69 -3.87 5.06
N ALA A 159 -3.66 -4.69 4.84
CA ALA A 159 -3.62 -6.08 5.32
C ALA A 159 -3.64 -6.12 6.87
N GLY A 160 -2.77 -5.32 7.51
CA GLY A 160 -2.70 -5.13 8.95
C GLY A 160 -4.00 -4.61 9.55
N PHE A 161 -4.69 -3.68 8.89
CA PHE A 161 -6.02 -3.22 9.30
C PHE A 161 -7.06 -4.36 9.29
N THR A 162 -7.10 -5.19 8.24
CA THR A 162 -8.01 -6.35 8.20
C THR A 162 -7.69 -7.39 9.27
N LEU A 163 -6.41 -7.59 9.61
CA LEU A 163 -5.98 -8.46 10.71
C LEU A 163 -6.32 -7.88 12.09
N GLY A 164 -6.10 -6.58 12.28
CA GLY A 164 -6.40 -5.85 13.52
C GLY A 164 -7.89 -5.86 13.83
N GLY A 165 -8.75 -5.53 12.86
CA GLY A 165 -10.20 -5.66 13.00
C GLY A 165 -10.65 -7.09 13.31
N TRP A 166 -10.00 -8.10 12.69
CA TRP A 166 -10.27 -9.51 12.97
C TRP A 166 -9.83 -9.97 14.37
N LEU A 167 -8.71 -9.47 14.90
CA LEU A 167 -8.27 -9.72 16.28
C LEU A 167 -9.21 -9.03 17.28
N MET A 168 -9.51 -7.75 17.03
CA MET A 168 -10.28 -6.88 17.91
C MET A 168 -11.78 -7.19 17.95
N ARG A 169 -12.34 -7.99 17.03
CA ARG A 169 -13.78 -8.38 17.00
C ARG A 169 -14.32 -9.06 18.27
N ARG A 170 -13.43 -9.50 19.17
CA ARG A 170 -13.76 -10.03 20.50
C ARG A 170 -13.97 -8.94 21.57
N SER A 171 -13.55 -7.69 21.31
CA SER A 171 -13.76 -6.55 22.20
C SER A 171 -15.14 -5.93 21.97
N LYS A 172 -15.85 -5.61 23.06
CA LYS A 172 -17.14 -4.91 23.02
C LYS A 172 -17.03 -3.52 22.38
N SER A 173 -15.91 -2.82 22.62
CA SER A 173 -15.63 -1.50 22.02
C SER A 173 -15.57 -1.56 20.49
N MET A 174 -14.89 -2.56 19.92
CA MET A 174 -14.82 -2.74 18.46
C MET A 174 -16.18 -3.13 17.86
N GLN A 175 -17.01 -3.87 18.59
CA GLN A 175 -18.39 -4.18 18.15
C GLN A 175 -19.31 -2.94 18.12
N GLN A 176 -18.97 -1.89 18.88
CA GLN A 176 -19.65 -0.61 18.84
C GLN A 176 -19.12 0.24 17.66
N ALA A 177 -17.80 0.41 17.55
CA ALA A 177 -17.19 1.10 16.40
C ALA A 177 -17.57 0.49 15.03
N LEU A 178 -17.72 -0.84 14.94
CA LEU A 178 -18.20 -1.52 13.72
C LEU A 178 -19.69 -1.26 13.41
N ARG A 179 -20.51 -0.88 14.40
CA ARG A 179 -21.85 -0.34 14.16
C ARG A 179 -21.79 1.10 13.67
N ASP A 180 -20.85 1.90 14.18
CA ASP A 180 -20.70 3.31 13.80
C ASP A 180 -20.13 3.46 12.36
N VAL A 181 -19.31 2.50 11.90
CA VAL A 181 -18.88 2.31 10.49
C VAL A 181 -20.04 1.97 9.53
N SER A 182 -21.30 2.00 10.02
CA SER A 182 -22.54 1.99 9.23
C SER A 182 -22.49 2.88 7.98
N LEU A 183 -21.79 4.02 8.00
CA LEU A 183 -21.66 4.92 6.84
C LEU A 183 -21.04 4.22 5.61
N LEU A 184 -19.98 3.42 5.77
CA LEU A 184 -19.39 2.67 4.65
C LEU A 184 -20.33 1.55 4.20
N ALA A 185 -21.01 0.90 5.15
CA ALA A 185 -22.05 -0.09 4.85
C ALA A 185 -23.26 0.52 4.12
N GLN A 186 -23.56 1.81 4.32
CA GLN A 186 -24.60 2.56 3.62
C GLN A 186 -24.21 2.91 2.17
N LEU A 187 -22.93 3.18 1.87
CA LEU A 187 -22.46 3.26 0.47
C LEU A 187 -22.46 1.89 -0.23
N ILE A 188 -22.08 0.83 0.49
CA ILE A 188 -21.93 -0.52 -0.08
C ILE A 188 -23.30 -1.23 -0.26
N ARG A 189 -24.27 -1.00 0.64
CA ARG A 189 -25.64 -1.55 0.55
C ARG A 189 -26.33 -1.33 -0.81
N PRO A 190 -26.44 -0.12 -1.38
CA PRO A 190 -27.10 0.10 -2.67
C PRO A 190 -26.35 -0.54 -3.84
N LEU A 191 -25.02 -0.74 -3.76
CA LEU A 191 -24.28 -1.47 -4.77
C LEU A 191 -24.62 -2.96 -4.73
N PHE A 192 -24.56 -3.60 -3.56
CA PHE A 192 -25.00 -5.00 -3.41
C PHE A 192 -26.48 -5.18 -3.73
N ALA A 193 -27.35 -4.23 -3.35
CA ALA A 193 -28.77 -4.26 -3.69
C ALA A 193 -28.99 -4.13 -5.20
N ARG A 194 -28.27 -3.25 -5.91
CA ARG A 194 -28.34 -3.12 -7.38
C ARG A 194 -27.86 -4.38 -8.08
N VAL A 195 -26.74 -4.98 -7.65
CA VAL A 195 -26.24 -6.24 -8.20
C VAL A 195 -27.23 -7.39 -7.93
N ALA A 196 -27.77 -7.50 -6.71
CA ALA A 196 -28.78 -8.51 -6.38
C ALA A 196 -30.08 -8.32 -7.20
N HIS A 197 -30.57 -7.09 -7.37
CA HIS A 197 -31.73 -6.79 -8.21
C HIS A 197 -31.46 -7.01 -9.69
N TRP A 198 -30.24 -6.74 -10.19
CA TRP A 198 -29.86 -7.03 -11.57
C TRP A 198 -29.85 -8.54 -11.82
N VAL A 199 -29.19 -9.33 -10.96
CA VAL A 199 -29.21 -10.81 -11.01
C VAL A 199 -30.64 -11.36 -10.87
N GLN A 200 -31.46 -10.82 -9.96
CA GLN A 200 -32.88 -11.18 -9.83
C GLN A 200 -33.66 -10.89 -11.12
N ARG A 201 -33.63 -9.66 -11.64
CA ARG A 201 -34.37 -9.28 -12.85
C ARG A 201 -33.98 -10.14 -14.06
N HIS A 202 -32.68 -10.38 -14.24
CA HIS A 202 -32.14 -11.13 -15.36
C HIS A 202 -32.40 -12.66 -15.29
N ARG A 203 -32.88 -13.18 -14.15
CA ARG A 203 -33.23 -14.60 -13.94
C ARG A 203 -34.73 -14.82 -13.73
N LEU A 204 -35.37 -14.05 -12.84
CA LEU A 204 -36.79 -14.18 -12.50
C LEU A 204 -37.72 -13.69 -13.62
N GLY A 205 -37.22 -12.89 -14.57
CA GLY A 205 -37.99 -12.45 -15.74
C GLY A 205 -38.50 -13.60 -16.62
N GLN A 206 -37.89 -14.80 -16.53
CA GLN A 206 -38.24 -15.99 -17.30
C GLN A 206 -38.97 -17.07 -16.47
N MET A 207 -39.38 -16.77 -15.23
CA MET A 207 -39.94 -17.76 -14.28
C MET A 207 -41.39 -17.45 -13.86
N PRO A 208 -42.22 -18.48 -13.57
CA PRO A 208 -43.62 -18.31 -13.14
C PRO A 208 -43.78 -17.45 -11.87
N PRO A 209 -44.91 -16.74 -11.70
CA PRO A 209 -45.15 -15.82 -10.58
C PRO A 209 -45.05 -16.50 -9.21
N GLU A 210 -45.61 -17.70 -9.05
CA GLU A 210 -45.51 -18.49 -7.82
C GLU A 210 -44.08 -18.75 -7.32
N VAL A 211 -43.10 -18.83 -8.23
CA VAL A 211 -41.69 -19.01 -7.90
C VAL A 211 -41.07 -17.67 -7.49
N ARG A 212 -41.52 -16.57 -8.10
CA ARG A 212 -41.09 -15.20 -7.82
C ARG A 212 -41.56 -14.74 -6.44
N ASP A 213 -42.81 -14.97 -6.09
CA ASP A 213 -43.40 -14.55 -4.81
C ASP A 213 -42.78 -15.34 -3.65
N ARG A 214 -42.64 -16.66 -3.80
CA ARG A 214 -41.88 -17.50 -2.85
C ARG A 214 -40.41 -17.07 -2.76
N ALA A 215 -39.78 -16.59 -3.83
CA ALA A 215 -38.42 -16.06 -3.80
C ALA A 215 -38.30 -14.70 -3.09
N GLN A 216 -39.33 -13.84 -3.15
CA GLN A 216 -39.36 -12.57 -2.43
C GLN A 216 -39.62 -12.76 -0.93
N ALA A 217 -40.53 -13.67 -0.54
CA ALA A 217 -40.71 -14.06 0.86
C ALA A 217 -39.39 -14.58 1.49
N ARG A 218 -38.60 -15.35 0.73
CA ARG A 218 -37.28 -15.86 1.15
C ARG A 218 -36.20 -14.77 1.35
N GLN A 219 -36.38 -13.52 0.90
CA GLN A 219 -35.36 -12.47 1.09
C GLN A 219 -35.25 -11.96 2.53
N GLY A 220 -36.32 -12.00 3.34
CA GLY A 220 -36.24 -11.65 4.77
C GLY A 220 -35.40 -12.65 5.58
N LEU A 221 -35.47 -13.93 5.21
CA LEU A 221 -34.80 -15.05 5.88
C LEU A 221 -33.26 -14.91 5.84
N LEU A 222 -32.72 -14.47 4.70
CA LEU A 222 -31.30 -14.11 4.56
C LEU A 222 -30.84 -13.02 5.53
N GLN A 223 -31.73 -12.09 5.89
CA GLN A 223 -31.39 -10.97 6.78
C GLN A 223 -31.48 -11.36 8.26
N ALA A 224 -32.40 -12.28 8.61
CA ALA A 224 -32.48 -12.87 9.95
C ALA A 224 -31.26 -13.75 10.28
N HIS A 225 -30.79 -14.58 9.34
CA HIS A 225 -29.71 -15.56 9.54
C HIS A 225 -28.38 -14.94 10.04
N PHE A 226 -28.08 -13.69 9.66
CA PHE A 226 -26.92 -12.94 10.16
C PHE A 226 -26.93 -12.71 11.68
N SER A 227 -28.10 -12.72 12.33
CA SER A 227 -28.21 -12.55 13.80
C SER A 227 -27.97 -13.85 14.58
N LEU A 228 -28.36 -15.00 14.03
CA LEU A 228 -28.44 -16.29 14.74
C LEU A 228 -27.08 -16.96 14.94
N TYR A 229 -26.17 -16.84 13.98
CA TYR A 229 -24.84 -17.50 14.00
C TYR A 229 -23.69 -16.59 14.46
N GLY A 230 -23.99 -15.40 14.97
CA GLY A 230 -23.04 -14.53 15.68
C GLY A 230 -21.78 -14.20 14.86
N PRO A 231 -20.57 -14.21 15.46
CA PRO A 231 -19.32 -13.80 14.80
C PRO A 231 -18.87 -14.62 13.58
N ALA A 232 -19.58 -15.69 13.20
CA ALA A 232 -19.33 -16.44 11.97
C ALA A 232 -19.73 -15.65 10.70
N SER A 233 -20.74 -14.78 10.83
CA SER A 233 -21.31 -13.92 9.77
C SER A 233 -20.29 -13.16 8.91
N TYR A 234 -19.23 -12.63 9.52
CA TYR A 234 -18.26 -11.77 8.83
C TYR A 234 -17.18 -12.53 8.04
N LEU A 235 -16.92 -13.82 8.35
CA LEU A 235 -15.88 -14.60 7.65
C LEU A 235 -16.12 -14.78 6.15
N PRO A 236 -17.33 -15.12 5.64
CA PRO A 236 -17.57 -15.20 4.20
C PRO A 236 -17.37 -13.86 3.46
N MET A 237 -17.36 -12.72 4.14
CA MET A 237 -17.06 -11.41 3.54
C MET A 237 -15.56 -11.11 3.47
N LEU A 238 -14.71 -11.76 4.28
CA LEU A 238 -13.25 -11.61 4.21
C LEU A 238 -12.65 -12.32 3.00
N VAL A 239 -13.18 -13.48 2.60
CA VAL A 239 -12.66 -14.27 1.47
C VAL A 239 -12.65 -13.48 0.15
N PRO A 240 -13.76 -12.81 -0.29
CA PRO A 240 -13.74 -11.98 -1.49
C PRO A 240 -12.79 -10.77 -1.39
N VAL A 241 -12.60 -10.20 -0.20
CA VAL A 241 -11.70 -9.05 0.01
C VAL A 241 -10.22 -9.46 -0.10
N GLN A 242 -9.83 -10.63 0.42
CA GLN A 242 -8.47 -11.12 0.20
C GLN A 242 -8.28 -11.66 -1.23
N ALA A 243 -9.33 -12.17 -1.89
CA ALA A 243 -9.29 -12.54 -3.31
C ALA A 243 -9.06 -11.31 -4.23
N PHE A 244 -9.73 -10.17 -3.95
CA PHE A 244 -9.40 -8.88 -4.58
C PHE A 244 -7.93 -8.54 -4.39
N GLY A 245 -7.42 -8.61 -3.14
CA GLY A 245 -6.03 -8.29 -2.82
C GLY A 245 -5.01 -9.21 -3.50
N ILE A 246 -5.31 -10.51 -3.63
CA ILE A 246 -4.47 -11.47 -4.36
C ILE A 246 -4.44 -11.10 -5.85
N ALA A 247 -5.60 -10.90 -6.47
CA ALA A 247 -5.68 -10.55 -7.89
C ALA A 247 -5.05 -9.20 -8.21
N PHE A 248 -5.18 -8.21 -7.31
CA PHE A 248 -4.48 -6.92 -7.38
C PHE A 248 -2.96 -7.08 -7.43
N ASN A 249 -2.40 -7.90 -6.54
CA ASN A 249 -0.96 -8.16 -6.54
C ASN A 249 -0.52 -8.92 -7.80
N ILE A 250 -1.29 -9.93 -8.24
CA ILE A 250 -1.01 -10.65 -9.49
C ILE A 250 -1.02 -9.69 -10.68
N GLY A 251 -2.00 -8.77 -10.76
CA GLY A 251 -2.08 -7.76 -11.82
C GLY A 251 -0.88 -6.83 -11.80
N ALA A 252 -0.52 -6.30 -10.63
CA ALA A 252 0.63 -5.43 -10.47
C ALA A 252 1.96 -6.14 -10.84
N ILE A 253 2.16 -7.38 -10.38
CA ILE A 253 3.35 -8.19 -10.66
C ILE A 253 3.44 -8.51 -12.16
N VAL A 254 2.35 -8.97 -12.78
CA VAL A 254 2.32 -9.31 -14.21
C VAL A 254 2.57 -8.06 -15.06
N THR A 255 1.91 -6.94 -14.80
CA THR A 255 2.16 -5.68 -15.52
C THR A 255 3.59 -5.18 -15.34
N THR A 256 4.14 -5.26 -14.13
CA THR A 256 5.54 -4.91 -13.87
C THR A 256 6.50 -5.79 -14.66
N VAL A 257 6.32 -7.11 -14.64
CA VAL A 257 7.18 -8.05 -15.38
C VAL A 257 7.05 -7.87 -16.91
N LEU A 258 5.86 -7.53 -17.42
CA LEU A 258 5.66 -7.21 -18.84
C LEU A 258 6.38 -5.91 -19.23
N LEU A 259 6.26 -4.84 -18.44
CA LEU A 259 6.96 -3.58 -18.69
C LEU A 259 8.49 -3.75 -18.59
N LEU A 260 8.98 -4.51 -17.62
CA LEU A 260 10.39 -4.94 -17.49
C LEU A 260 10.94 -5.69 -18.72
N TRP A 261 10.07 -6.27 -19.55
CA TRP A 261 10.45 -7.04 -20.75
C TRP A 261 10.29 -6.23 -22.05
N PHE A 262 9.26 -5.39 -22.14
CA PHE A 262 8.91 -4.66 -23.37
C PHE A 262 9.31 -3.18 -23.39
N THR A 263 9.75 -2.61 -22.26
CA THR A 263 10.18 -1.19 -22.15
C THR A 263 11.50 -1.08 -21.37
N ASP A 264 12.45 -0.27 -21.86
CA ASP A 264 13.74 -0.06 -21.17
C ASP A 264 13.54 0.97 -20.03
N LEU A 265 13.12 0.47 -18.86
CA LEU A 265 12.78 1.28 -17.70
C LEU A 265 14.03 1.72 -16.92
N ALA A 266 14.27 3.03 -16.90
CA ALA A 266 15.23 3.64 -15.99
C ALA A 266 14.60 3.82 -14.59
N PHE A 267 15.13 3.11 -13.59
CA PHE A 267 14.73 3.25 -12.19
C PHE A 267 15.66 4.20 -11.43
N GLY A 268 15.07 5.07 -10.60
CA GLY A 268 15.79 5.90 -9.65
C GLY A 268 15.08 5.97 -8.31
N TRP A 269 15.79 6.39 -7.26
CA TRP A 269 15.19 6.70 -5.96
C TRP A 269 15.43 8.16 -5.59
N GLY A 270 14.44 8.75 -4.92
CA GLY A 270 14.51 10.12 -4.43
C GLY A 270 13.65 10.31 -3.18
N SER A 271 14.01 11.31 -2.40
CA SER A 271 13.30 11.78 -1.21
C SER A 271 13.44 13.29 -1.12
N ALA A 272 12.42 13.97 -0.56
CA ALA A 272 12.51 15.39 -0.23
C ALA A 272 13.47 15.66 0.95
N LEU A 273 13.81 14.63 1.73
CA LEU A 273 14.85 14.67 2.75
C LEU A 273 16.19 14.27 2.12
N ASN A 274 17.27 14.97 2.49
CA ASN A 274 18.62 14.66 2.04
C ASN A 274 19.17 13.39 2.73
N VAL A 275 18.71 12.23 2.28
CA VAL A 275 19.11 10.92 2.77
C VAL A 275 20.39 10.45 2.08
N ASP A 276 21.35 9.98 2.87
CA ASP A 276 22.61 9.39 2.39
C ASP A 276 22.39 8.01 1.70
N PRO A 277 23.05 7.71 0.56
CA PRO A 277 22.90 6.43 -0.13
C PRO A 277 23.16 5.18 0.72
N ALA A 278 24.05 5.21 1.72
CA ALA A 278 24.29 4.05 2.58
C ALA A 278 23.07 3.72 3.46
N VAL A 279 22.32 4.73 3.90
CA VAL A 279 21.06 4.54 4.63
C VAL A 279 20.01 3.86 3.75
N THR A 280 19.87 4.29 2.49
CA THR A 280 18.98 3.66 1.52
C THR A 280 19.40 2.22 1.22
N TYR A 281 20.69 1.96 1.01
CA TYR A 281 21.24 0.62 0.80
C TYR A 281 20.99 -0.32 2.01
N HIS A 282 21.21 0.16 3.24
CA HIS A 282 20.91 -0.64 4.42
C HIS A 282 19.41 -0.93 4.55
N LEU A 283 18.54 0.02 4.21
CA LEU A 283 17.09 -0.19 4.22
C LEU A 283 16.64 -1.21 3.17
N THR A 284 17.14 -1.13 1.92
CA THR A 284 16.80 -2.11 0.87
C THR A 284 17.31 -3.51 1.23
N ARG A 285 18.52 -3.62 1.78
CA ARG A 285 19.09 -4.89 2.26
C ARG A 285 18.27 -5.52 3.40
N VAL A 286 17.75 -4.71 4.33
CA VAL A 286 16.84 -5.19 5.40
C VAL A 286 15.49 -5.63 4.83
N VAL A 287 14.92 -4.88 3.89
CA VAL A 287 13.67 -5.25 3.20
C VAL A 287 13.86 -6.51 2.34
N ALA A 288 15.05 -6.74 1.80
CA ALA A 288 15.35 -7.91 0.97
C ALA A 288 15.64 -9.21 1.75
N LEU A 289 15.77 -9.17 3.09
CA LEU A 289 16.08 -10.35 3.92
C LEU A 289 15.28 -11.63 3.60
N PRO A 290 13.98 -11.60 3.25
CA PRO A 290 13.23 -12.82 2.96
C PRO A 290 13.64 -13.53 1.65
N TRP A 291 14.36 -12.86 0.74
CA TRP A 291 14.78 -13.40 -0.56
C TRP A 291 16.27 -13.19 -0.90
N SER A 292 17.01 -12.44 -0.10
CA SER A 292 18.45 -12.17 -0.33
C SER A 292 19.31 -13.43 -0.26
N TRP A 293 18.87 -14.48 0.45
CA TRP A 293 19.50 -15.80 0.46
C TRP A 293 19.35 -16.57 -0.87
N LEU A 294 18.38 -16.21 -1.71
CA LEU A 294 18.09 -16.87 -2.99
C LEU A 294 18.68 -16.12 -4.19
N PHE A 295 18.69 -14.79 -4.14
CA PHE A 295 19.15 -13.93 -5.25
C PHE A 295 20.44 -13.14 -4.96
N GLY A 296 20.86 -13.00 -3.70
CA GLY A 296 22.04 -12.23 -3.35
C GLY A 296 21.91 -10.72 -3.57
N GLU A 297 23.05 -10.05 -3.53
CA GLU A 297 23.23 -8.62 -3.83
C GLU A 297 23.42 -8.41 -5.34
N GLY A 298 23.07 -7.23 -5.87
CA GLY A 298 23.06 -6.92 -7.31
C GLY A 298 21.88 -7.52 -8.09
N VAL A 299 21.35 -8.69 -7.67
CA VAL A 299 20.16 -9.30 -8.30
C VAL A 299 18.92 -9.23 -7.39
N GLY A 300 19.03 -9.57 -6.10
CA GLY A 300 17.89 -9.51 -5.16
C GLY A 300 17.62 -8.11 -4.63
N TYR A 301 18.65 -7.28 -4.52
CA TYR A 301 18.62 -5.88 -4.10
C TYR A 301 19.87 -5.17 -4.64
N PRO A 302 19.79 -3.85 -4.96
CA PRO A 302 20.92 -3.12 -5.53
C PRO A 302 22.10 -3.03 -4.55
N THR A 303 23.33 -3.12 -5.09
CA THR A 303 24.59 -2.82 -4.40
C THR A 303 24.63 -1.35 -3.94
N LEU A 304 25.55 -1.02 -3.02
CA LEU A 304 25.78 0.37 -2.60
C LEU A 304 26.13 1.29 -3.78
N ALA A 305 26.89 0.80 -4.77
CA ALA A 305 27.25 1.55 -5.97
C ALA A 305 26.03 1.84 -6.86
N GLU A 306 25.17 0.84 -7.08
CA GLU A 306 23.92 1.01 -7.83
C GLU A 306 22.95 1.93 -7.08
N VAL A 307 22.84 1.86 -5.75
CA VAL A 307 22.05 2.81 -4.96
C VAL A 307 22.61 4.23 -5.08
N ALA A 308 23.93 4.44 -5.00
CA ALA A 308 24.51 5.76 -5.20
C ALA A 308 24.25 6.30 -6.63
N GLY A 309 24.48 5.47 -7.65
CA GLY A 309 24.31 5.84 -9.07
C GLY A 309 22.87 6.00 -9.55
N THR A 310 21.88 5.49 -8.82
CA THR A 310 20.44 5.64 -9.13
C THR A 310 19.74 6.73 -8.31
N ARG A 311 20.50 7.57 -7.59
CA ARG A 311 19.94 8.68 -6.81
C ARG A 311 19.47 9.81 -7.73
N ILE A 312 18.18 10.12 -7.70
CA ILE A 312 17.58 11.21 -8.49
C ILE A 312 17.98 12.56 -7.90
N HIS A 313 19.02 13.18 -8.47
CA HIS A 313 19.41 14.55 -8.16
C HIS A 313 18.67 15.53 -9.09
N LEU A 314 17.80 16.37 -8.51
CA LEU A 314 16.97 17.35 -9.26
C LEU A 314 17.76 18.46 -9.97
N LYS A 315 19.10 18.48 -9.85
CA LYS A 315 20.00 19.50 -10.40
C LYS A 315 21.17 18.93 -11.21
N ASP A 316 21.31 17.61 -11.33
CA ASP A 316 22.51 17.00 -11.92
C ASP A 316 22.21 16.36 -13.30
N PRO A 317 22.70 16.93 -14.41
CA PRO A 317 22.44 16.42 -15.75
C PRO A 317 23.20 15.11 -16.08
N LEU A 318 24.14 14.66 -15.24
CA LEU A 318 24.92 13.44 -15.47
C LEU A 318 24.20 12.15 -15.01
N PHE A 319 22.96 12.25 -14.53
CA PHE A 319 22.18 11.10 -14.04
C PHE A 319 22.08 9.92 -15.03
N LEU A 320 22.08 10.18 -16.34
CA LEU A 320 21.99 9.14 -17.38
C LEU A 320 23.32 8.45 -17.73
N SER A 321 24.46 8.93 -17.21
CA SER A 321 25.79 8.42 -17.59
C SER A 321 26.02 6.95 -17.25
N ASN A 322 25.37 6.44 -16.18
CA ASN A 322 25.53 5.06 -15.69
C ASN A 322 24.29 4.20 -15.98
N ALA A 323 23.91 4.09 -17.26
CA ALA A 323 22.71 3.38 -17.71
C ALA A 323 22.58 1.92 -17.23
N GLU A 324 23.69 1.26 -16.90
CA GLU A 324 23.68 -0.09 -16.33
C GLU A 324 23.02 -0.15 -14.94
N HIS A 325 23.33 0.80 -14.05
CA HIS A 325 22.78 0.84 -12.68
C HIS A 325 21.27 1.13 -12.66
N LEU A 326 20.75 1.86 -13.66
CA LEU A 326 19.33 2.21 -13.76
C LEU A 326 18.39 0.98 -13.80
N ARG A 327 18.90 -0.23 -14.06
CA ARG A 327 18.12 -1.48 -14.08
C ARG A 327 18.26 -2.35 -12.83
N ALA A 328 18.98 -1.91 -11.80
CA ALA A 328 19.24 -2.69 -10.58
C ALA A 328 17.98 -2.96 -9.74
N TRP A 329 17.05 -1.99 -9.68
CA TRP A 329 15.86 -2.05 -8.82
C TRP A 329 14.77 -3.03 -9.28
N ARG A 330 14.83 -3.50 -10.54
CA ARG A 330 13.72 -4.19 -11.21
C ARG A 330 13.23 -5.45 -10.48
N TRP A 331 14.16 -6.28 -10.00
CA TRP A 331 13.84 -7.54 -9.31
C TRP A 331 13.53 -7.33 -7.83
N PHE A 332 14.16 -6.34 -7.19
CA PHE A 332 13.79 -5.90 -5.85
C PHE A 332 12.31 -5.50 -5.77
N LEU A 333 11.81 -4.75 -6.76
CA LEU A 333 10.40 -4.35 -6.82
C LEU A 333 9.44 -5.54 -6.98
N VAL A 334 9.75 -6.49 -7.87
CA VAL A 334 8.93 -7.70 -8.05
C VAL A 334 8.93 -8.56 -6.78
N CYS A 335 10.10 -8.77 -6.16
CA CYS A 335 10.21 -9.55 -4.92
C CYS A 335 9.51 -8.86 -3.73
N ALA A 336 9.56 -7.53 -3.64
CA ALA A 336 8.88 -6.79 -2.59
C ALA A 336 7.35 -6.92 -2.69
N VAL A 337 6.76 -6.81 -3.90
CA VAL A 337 5.30 -7.00 -4.09
C VAL A 337 4.90 -8.47 -3.89
N MET A 338 5.74 -9.44 -4.30
CA MET A 338 5.53 -10.86 -3.99
C MET A 338 5.50 -11.13 -2.47
N THR A 339 6.52 -10.68 -1.74
CA THR A 339 6.75 -11.01 -0.33
C THR A 339 5.87 -10.21 0.63
N TYR A 340 5.59 -8.93 0.33
CA TYR A 340 4.86 -8.03 1.23
C TYR A 340 3.48 -7.63 0.74
N GLY A 341 3.22 -7.73 -0.57
CA GLY A 341 1.88 -7.55 -1.15
C GLY A 341 1.10 -8.86 -1.20
N LEU A 342 1.56 -9.83 -2.00
CA LEU A 342 0.85 -11.08 -2.26
C LEU A 342 0.86 -12.06 -1.08
N MET A 343 2.03 -12.33 -0.49
CA MET A 343 2.20 -13.30 0.61
C MET A 343 1.26 -13.06 1.80
N PRO A 344 1.14 -11.83 2.35
CA PRO A 344 0.21 -11.56 3.45
C PRO A 344 -1.26 -11.75 3.06
N ARG A 345 -1.64 -11.52 1.80
CA ARG A 345 -3.01 -11.78 1.31
C ARG A 345 -3.31 -13.28 1.22
N LEU A 346 -2.36 -14.08 0.76
CA LEU A 346 -2.46 -15.54 0.76
C LEU A 346 -2.55 -16.09 2.19
N LEU A 347 -1.74 -15.58 3.12
CA LEU A 347 -1.80 -15.94 4.54
C LEU A 347 -3.14 -15.56 5.18
N LEU A 348 -3.66 -14.36 4.92
CA LEU A 348 -4.97 -13.92 5.42
C LEU A 348 -6.13 -14.73 4.81
N LEU A 349 -6.06 -15.08 3.52
CA LEU A 349 -7.03 -15.97 2.88
C LEU A 349 -7.00 -17.36 3.53
N GLY A 350 -5.82 -17.98 3.64
CA GLY A 350 -5.63 -19.29 4.26
C GLY A 350 -6.11 -19.33 5.72
N LEU A 351 -5.75 -18.31 6.50
CA LEU A 351 -6.21 -18.12 7.87
C LEU A 351 -7.74 -17.98 7.93
N SER A 352 -8.35 -17.14 7.09
CA SER A 352 -9.81 -16.97 7.06
C SER A 352 -10.55 -18.28 6.74
N ALA A 353 -10.07 -19.06 5.77
CA ALA A 353 -10.62 -20.36 5.41
C ALA A 353 -10.42 -21.40 6.52
N PHE A 354 -9.25 -21.41 7.18
CA PHE A 354 -8.95 -22.27 8.33
C PHE A 354 -9.88 -22.00 9.51
N ILE A 355 -10.07 -20.73 9.89
CA ILE A 355 -10.97 -20.32 10.98
C ILE A 355 -12.43 -20.64 10.60
N GLN A 356 -12.85 -20.39 9.36
CA GLN A 356 -14.21 -20.71 8.90
C GLN A 356 -14.47 -22.21 9.00
N ARG A 357 -13.55 -23.05 8.51
CA ARG A 357 -13.62 -24.52 8.65
C ARG A 357 -13.70 -24.94 10.13
N HIS A 358 -12.82 -24.41 10.99
CA HIS A 358 -12.84 -24.74 12.42
C HIS A 358 -14.05 -24.22 13.19
N ALA A 359 -14.70 -23.14 12.75
CA ALA A 359 -15.95 -22.66 13.32
C ALA A 359 -17.12 -23.60 12.96
N LEU A 360 -17.22 -23.99 11.70
CA LEU A 360 -18.22 -24.96 11.20
C LEU A 360 -18.03 -26.34 11.86
N ASP A 361 -16.78 -26.82 11.93
CA ASP A 361 -16.38 -28.04 12.65
C ASP A 361 -16.50 -27.92 14.19
N ARG A 362 -16.97 -26.79 14.74
CA ARG A 362 -17.29 -26.60 16.17
C ARG A 362 -18.73 -26.16 16.46
N LEU A 363 -19.61 -26.06 15.47
CA LEU A 363 -21.03 -25.75 15.69
C LEU A 363 -21.70 -26.80 16.63
N PRO A 364 -22.38 -26.37 17.72
CA PRO A 364 -22.95 -27.29 18.71
C PRO A 364 -24.37 -27.78 18.36
N PHE A 365 -25.10 -27.05 17.52
CA PHE A 365 -26.49 -27.28 17.13
C PHE A 365 -27.44 -27.44 18.35
N THR A 366 -27.22 -26.64 19.40
CA THR A 366 -27.97 -26.66 20.68
C THR A 366 -29.09 -25.62 20.76
N HIS A 367 -29.42 -24.92 19.68
CA HIS A 367 -30.54 -23.97 19.63
C HIS A 367 -31.88 -24.72 19.71
N GLN A 368 -32.93 -24.06 20.20
CA GLN A 368 -34.24 -24.68 20.45
C GLN A 368 -34.80 -25.42 19.22
N ARG A 369 -34.79 -24.77 18.04
CA ARG A 369 -35.21 -25.37 16.76
C ARG A 369 -34.41 -26.63 16.41
N THR A 370 -33.07 -26.52 16.40
CA THR A 370 -32.15 -27.64 16.10
C THR A 370 -32.28 -28.81 17.08
N GLN A 371 -32.49 -28.52 18.37
CA GLN A 371 -32.65 -29.53 19.40
C GLN A 371 -34.03 -30.20 19.29
N ALA A 372 -35.10 -29.46 18.98
CA ALA A 372 -36.44 -30.02 18.74
C ALA A 372 -36.51 -30.91 17.49
N LEU A 373 -35.74 -30.61 16.42
CA LEU A 373 -35.54 -31.54 15.31
C LEU A 373 -34.74 -32.77 15.75
N TYR A 374 -33.62 -32.58 16.45
CA TYR A 374 -32.79 -33.70 16.91
C TYR A 374 -33.53 -34.67 17.84
N THR A 375 -34.39 -34.18 18.72
CA THR A 375 -35.28 -35.01 19.56
C THR A 375 -36.26 -35.82 18.70
N ARG A 376 -36.91 -35.22 17.69
CA ARG A 376 -37.81 -35.93 16.75
C ARG A 376 -37.14 -37.06 15.96
N LEU A 377 -35.83 -36.94 15.69
CA LEU A 377 -35.06 -38.01 15.06
C LEU A 377 -34.83 -39.17 16.05
N VAL A 378 -34.27 -38.88 17.23
CA VAL A 378 -33.69 -39.91 18.13
C VAL A 378 -34.69 -40.50 19.13
N THR A 379 -35.65 -39.72 19.63
CA THR A 379 -36.66 -40.21 20.57
C THR A 379 -37.67 -41.11 19.84
N PRO A 380 -38.01 -42.31 20.35
CA PRO A 380 -39.11 -43.11 19.81
C PRO A 380 -40.44 -42.42 20.09
N ASP A 381 -41.37 -42.49 19.14
CA ASP A 381 -42.75 -42.08 19.37
C ASP A 381 -43.40 -43.07 20.35
N LEU A 382 -43.81 -42.59 21.52
CA LEU A 382 -44.51 -43.39 22.52
C LEU A 382 -46.00 -43.13 22.36
N ASP A 383 -46.66 -43.94 21.52
CA ASP A 383 -48.12 -44.01 21.46
C ASP A 383 -48.65 -44.51 22.81
N THR A 384 -48.90 -43.57 23.73
CA THR A 384 -49.66 -43.81 24.96
C THR A 384 -51.12 -44.04 24.58
N GLY A 385 -51.43 -45.28 24.21
CA GLY A 385 -52.66 -45.72 23.54
C GLY A 385 -53.96 -45.51 24.30
N LEU A 386 -54.38 -44.25 24.46
CA LEU A 386 -55.64 -43.78 25.07
C LEU A 386 -56.92 -44.21 24.30
N GLY A 387 -56.79 -45.13 23.34
CA GLY A 387 -57.88 -45.70 22.54
C GLY A 387 -57.83 -47.22 22.40
N GLN A 388 -56.93 -47.93 23.08
CA GLN A 388 -56.93 -49.39 23.12
C GLN A 388 -56.84 -49.90 24.56
N THR A 389 -58.00 -50.29 25.11
CA THR A 389 -58.09 -51.19 26.27
C THR A 389 -57.72 -52.62 25.83
N GLY A 390 -56.47 -52.82 25.45
CA GLY A 390 -55.89 -54.10 25.03
C GLY A 390 -54.90 -54.61 26.07
N SER A 391 -55.00 -55.89 26.43
CA SER A 391 -54.16 -56.50 27.47
C SER A 391 -52.70 -56.58 27.03
N GLY A 392 -51.87 -55.66 27.52
CA GLY A 392 -50.43 -55.91 27.65
C GLY A 392 -50.17 -56.79 28.87
N PRO A 393 -49.09 -57.59 28.90
CA PRO A 393 -48.76 -58.39 30.07
C PRO A 393 -48.57 -57.48 31.29
N GLU A 394 -49.18 -57.85 32.40
CA GLU A 394 -49.15 -57.09 33.65
C GLU A 394 -47.71 -56.98 34.17
N MET A 395 -47.08 -55.83 33.90
CA MET A 395 -45.77 -55.49 34.48
C MET A 395 -45.94 -55.35 36.00
N PRO A 396 -45.31 -56.21 36.82
CA PRO A 396 -45.48 -56.12 38.27
C PRO A 396 -44.99 -54.76 38.76
N ILE A 397 -45.89 -53.98 39.36
CA ILE A 397 -45.52 -52.72 40.00
C ILE A 397 -44.48 -53.04 41.08
N PRO A 398 -43.23 -52.53 41.00
CA PRO A 398 -42.25 -52.79 42.05
C PRO A 398 -42.77 -52.26 43.37
N GLY A 399 -42.80 -53.11 44.40
CA GLY A 399 -43.24 -52.74 45.75
C GLY A 399 -42.51 -51.48 46.23
N PRO A 400 -43.16 -50.64 47.07
CA PRO A 400 -42.77 -49.26 47.30
C PRO A 400 -41.27 -49.12 47.60
N LEU A 401 -40.57 -48.43 46.70
CA LEU A 401 -39.13 -48.22 46.76
C LEU A 401 -38.77 -47.63 48.13
N LYS A 402 -38.03 -48.39 48.95
CA LYS A 402 -37.48 -47.88 50.20
C LYS A 402 -36.66 -46.63 49.86
N PRO A 403 -36.96 -45.46 50.44
CA PRO A 403 -36.25 -44.24 50.10
C PRO A 403 -34.79 -44.39 50.56
N VAL A 404 -33.88 -44.49 49.59
CA VAL A 404 -32.44 -44.45 49.86
C VAL A 404 -32.09 -43.01 50.22
N THR A 405 -32.23 -42.68 51.50
CA THR A 405 -31.82 -41.42 52.09
C THR A 405 -30.30 -41.35 52.22
N THR A 406 -29.59 -41.43 51.09
CA THR A 406 -28.25 -40.80 51.01
C THR A 406 -28.45 -39.34 51.38
N ALA A 407 -27.87 -38.93 52.51
CA ALA A 407 -28.01 -37.57 53.02
C ALA A 407 -27.59 -36.57 51.93
N ARG A 408 -28.54 -35.73 51.50
CA ARG A 408 -28.26 -34.62 50.59
C ARG A 408 -27.20 -33.75 51.26
N ALA A 409 -26.03 -33.63 50.66
CA ALA A 409 -24.94 -32.84 51.22
C ALA A 409 -25.43 -31.41 51.47
N ALA A 410 -25.62 -31.06 52.74
CA ALA A 410 -26.08 -29.74 53.14
C ALA A 410 -24.99 -28.71 52.81
N PRO A 411 -25.36 -27.46 52.46
CA PRO A 411 -24.39 -26.38 52.40
C PRO A 411 -23.72 -26.24 53.78
N ARG A 412 -22.39 -26.07 53.82
CA ARG A 412 -21.67 -25.78 55.06
C ARG A 412 -22.05 -24.39 55.56
N GLY A 413 -23.08 -24.33 56.40
CA GLY A 413 -23.38 -23.20 57.30
C GLY A 413 -22.68 -23.41 58.64
N ALA A 414 -22.35 -22.31 59.33
CA ALA A 414 -21.51 -22.30 60.52
C ALA A 414 -22.04 -23.17 61.68
N GLU A 415 -21.11 -23.82 62.38
CA GLU A 415 -21.36 -24.33 63.72
C GLU A 415 -21.64 -23.14 64.66
N THR A 416 -22.77 -23.20 65.39
CA THR A 416 -23.05 -22.27 66.49
C THR A 416 -23.25 -23.10 67.75
N SER A 417 -22.37 -22.93 68.74
CA SER A 417 -22.47 -23.63 70.02
C SER A 417 -23.67 -23.11 70.83
N ALA A 418 -24.20 -23.95 71.72
CA ALA A 418 -25.51 -23.73 72.33
C ALA A 418 -25.51 -22.71 73.47
N ALA A 419 -26.47 -21.78 73.43
CA ALA A 419 -27.05 -21.13 74.60
C ALA A 419 -28.47 -20.62 74.25
N ALA A 420 -29.40 -20.72 75.21
CA ALA A 420 -30.78 -20.24 75.12
C ALA A 420 -31.32 -19.99 76.54
N PRO A 421 -32.46 -19.29 76.75
CA PRO A 421 -33.24 -18.48 75.81
C PRO A 421 -33.46 -17.02 76.27
N ALA A 422 -33.97 -16.17 75.37
CA ALA A 422 -34.68 -14.93 75.69
C ALA A 422 -35.83 -14.72 74.68
N GLN A 423 -36.85 -13.93 75.02
CA GLN A 423 -38.20 -13.99 74.42
C GLN A 423 -38.59 -12.76 73.58
N ALA A 424 -39.69 -12.93 72.84
CA ALA A 424 -40.62 -11.90 72.32
C ALA A 424 -40.19 -11.02 71.12
N GLU A 425 -40.61 -11.47 69.93
CA GLU A 425 -41.65 -10.84 69.07
C GLU A 425 -41.50 -9.38 68.54
N PRO A 426 -42.25 -9.01 67.45
CA PRO A 426 -41.58 -8.39 66.30
C PRO A 426 -42.03 -6.96 65.96
N ALA A 427 -41.22 -6.29 65.14
CA ALA A 427 -41.67 -5.16 64.34
C ALA A 427 -41.07 -5.14 62.93
N GLU A 428 -41.88 -4.54 62.07
CA GLU A 428 -41.85 -4.36 60.62
C GLU A 428 -40.63 -3.66 60.00
N GLN A 429 -40.61 -3.67 58.66
CA GLN A 429 -39.83 -2.76 57.78
C GLN A 429 -40.53 -1.37 57.75
N PRO A 430 -40.08 -0.32 57.00
CA PRO A 430 -38.99 -0.28 56.01
C PRO A 430 -38.15 1.04 55.98
N SER A 431 -37.40 1.20 54.88
CA SER A 431 -37.26 2.44 54.10
C SER A 431 -36.32 3.58 54.54
N GLN A 432 -35.49 4.01 53.55
CA GLN A 432 -35.01 5.39 53.31
C GLN A 432 -34.04 6.01 54.36
N SER A 433 -33.19 6.99 54.04
CA SER A 433 -32.61 7.44 52.76
C SER A 433 -31.44 8.40 53.04
N GLU A 434 -30.65 8.70 52.00
CA GLU A 434 -29.99 10.00 51.77
C GLU A 434 -28.73 10.40 52.59
N ARG A 435 -27.93 11.28 51.94
CA ARG A 435 -26.90 12.21 52.47
C ARG A 435 -25.57 11.68 53.01
N THR A 436 -24.45 12.41 52.91
CA THR A 436 -23.92 13.35 51.88
C THR A 436 -22.41 13.52 52.15
N ALA A 437 -21.54 13.41 51.13
CA ALA A 437 -20.13 13.89 51.08
C ALA A 437 -19.16 13.51 52.24
N THR A 438 -17.86 13.29 52.02
CA THR A 438 -16.88 14.37 51.73
C THR A 438 -15.47 13.75 51.58
N ALA A 439 -14.59 14.41 50.83
CA ALA A 439 -13.12 14.25 50.81
C ALA A 439 -12.47 12.88 50.46
N ALA A 440 -11.73 12.90 49.35
CA ALA A 440 -10.39 12.31 49.26
C ALA A 440 -9.35 13.33 49.83
N PRO A 441 -8.03 13.04 50.01
CA PRO A 441 -7.25 11.94 49.44
C PRO A 441 -6.16 11.34 50.40
N ALA A 442 -5.12 10.75 49.78
CA ALA A 442 -3.75 10.53 50.28
C ALA A 442 -3.34 9.18 50.93
N ASN A 443 -2.33 8.55 50.30
CA ASN A 443 -1.34 7.62 50.87
C ASN A 443 -0.06 8.43 51.26
N PRO A 444 0.99 7.85 51.89
CA PRO A 444 1.11 6.68 52.77
C PRO A 444 1.69 7.09 54.15
N PRO A 445 2.32 6.20 54.95
CA PRO A 445 3.80 6.10 54.86
C PRO A 445 4.38 4.67 55.03
N LEU A 446 5.72 4.58 54.97
CA LEU A 446 6.56 3.37 55.11
C LEU A 446 7.03 3.12 56.56
N LEU A 447 7.40 1.87 56.86
CA LEU A 447 8.50 1.36 57.76
C LEU A 447 8.13 -0.06 58.28
N ALA A 448 9.04 -1.01 58.54
CA ALA A 448 10.51 -1.00 58.44
C ALA A 448 11.09 -2.37 57.97
N GLU A 449 12.41 -2.39 57.82
CA GLU A 449 13.26 -3.40 57.19
C GLU A 449 13.36 -4.77 57.89
N ARG A 450 13.82 -5.78 57.13
CA ARG A 450 14.79 -6.78 57.63
C ARG A 450 15.79 -7.19 56.55
N THR A 451 17.06 -6.92 56.80
CA THR A 451 18.21 -7.56 56.13
C THR A 451 18.60 -8.83 56.95
N ALA A 452 19.50 -9.73 56.52
CA ALA A 452 20.51 -9.66 55.48
C ALA A 452 20.94 -11.04 54.92
N HIS A 453 21.76 -10.98 53.85
CA HIS A 453 22.72 -11.98 53.37
C HIS A 453 22.27 -13.27 52.64
N LYS A 454 23.26 -13.83 51.92
CA LYS A 454 23.19 -14.69 50.74
C LYS A 454 24.57 -15.32 50.54
N THR A 455 24.64 -16.64 50.38
CA THR A 455 25.88 -17.34 49.97
C THR A 455 25.63 -18.41 48.90
N THR A 456 26.38 -18.25 47.83
CA THR A 456 26.71 -19.09 46.67
C THR A 456 26.81 -20.62 46.90
N ALA A 457 26.36 -21.44 45.93
CA ALA A 457 27.07 -22.64 45.45
C ALA A 457 26.41 -23.27 44.19
N ASP A 458 27.13 -23.30 43.06
CA ASP A 458 26.99 -24.22 41.90
C ASP A 458 28.09 -23.87 40.85
N PRO A 459 28.49 -24.72 39.88
CA PRO A 459 28.29 -26.16 39.72
C PRO A 459 29.62 -26.95 39.57
N ALA A 460 29.55 -28.27 39.37
CA ALA A 460 30.71 -29.10 38.98
C ALA A 460 30.32 -30.26 38.02
N THR A 461 31.25 -30.63 37.13
CA THR A 461 31.06 -31.63 36.06
C THR A 461 31.88 -32.90 36.33
N GLY A 462 31.42 -34.09 35.90
CA GLY A 462 32.17 -35.36 35.99
C GLY A 462 31.84 -36.33 34.86
N SER A 463 32.84 -37.13 34.44
CA SER A 463 32.85 -37.98 33.23
C SER A 463 33.11 -39.47 33.56
N PRO A 464 32.84 -40.42 32.63
CA PRO A 464 33.01 -41.88 32.83
C PRO A 464 34.43 -42.41 32.55
N THR A 465 34.62 -43.75 32.61
CA THR A 465 35.90 -44.42 32.88
C THR A 465 36.25 -45.56 31.89
N ALA A 466 37.55 -45.64 31.48
CA ALA A 466 38.31 -46.80 30.95
C ALA A 466 37.92 -47.44 29.57
N GLU A 467 38.78 -48.09 28.77
CA GLU A 467 40.27 -48.21 28.54
C GLU A 467 40.50 -49.14 27.27
N PRO A 468 41.72 -49.55 26.82
CA PRO A 468 43.01 -48.84 26.61
C PRO A 468 43.72 -49.19 25.23
N THR A 469 44.92 -48.61 24.96
CA THR A 469 46.16 -49.27 24.39
C THR A 469 46.92 -48.52 23.25
N ALA A 470 48.17 -48.10 23.55
CA ALA A 470 49.35 -47.84 22.67
C ALA A 470 49.26 -46.84 21.46
N ALA A 471 50.32 -46.20 20.93
CA ALA A 471 51.78 -46.26 21.20
C ALA A 471 52.42 -44.82 21.23
N ARG A 472 53.75 -44.69 21.06
CA ARG A 472 54.58 -43.54 21.51
C ARG A 472 55.77 -43.22 20.61
N GLU A 473 56.14 -41.94 20.41
CA GLU A 473 57.54 -41.44 20.32
C GLU A 473 57.69 -39.89 20.43
N GLN A 474 58.91 -39.34 20.36
CA GLN A 474 59.30 -38.03 20.95
C GLN A 474 60.16 -37.10 20.02
N ALA A 475 60.40 -35.85 20.46
CA ALA A 475 61.09 -34.70 19.82
C ALA A 475 62.66 -34.86 19.70
N PRO A 476 63.53 -33.87 19.33
CA PRO A 476 63.38 -32.40 19.16
C PRO A 476 64.22 -31.68 18.02
N SER A 477 64.28 -30.34 18.05
CA SER A 477 65.14 -29.39 17.25
C SER A 477 66.55 -29.17 17.90
N PRO A 478 67.42 -28.15 17.59
CA PRO A 478 67.49 -27.10 16.52
C PRO A 478 68.92 -26.84 15.90
N GLN A 479 69.11 -25.86 14.96
CA GLN A 479 70.39 -25.13 14.74
C GLN A 479 70.31 -23.77 13.96
N ARG A 480 71.44 -23.20 13.46
CA ARG A 480 71.85 -21.77 13.61
C ARG A 480 72.40 -21.04 12.32
N ALA A 481 72.47 -19.70 12.31
CA ALA A 481 72.98 -18.80 11.23
C ALA A 481 74.52 -18.56 11.24
N PRO A 482 75.15 -17.79 10.30
CA PRO A 482 75.38 -16.32 10.51
C PRO A 482 75.71 -15.39 9.26
N GLN A 483 76.09 -14.11 9.52
CA GLN A 483 76.91 -13.13 8.72
C GLN A 483 76.32 -12.32 7.52
N GLN A 484 76.80 -11.10 7.16
CA GLN A 484 77.31 -9.92 7.95
C GLN A 484 77.32 -8.60 7.09
N GLU A 485 77.84 -7.49 7.66
CA GLU A 485 77.71 -6.04 7.26
C GLU A 485 78.91 -5.51 6.39
N PRO A 486 78.94 -4.25 5.85
CA PRO A 486 79.17 -3.03 6.67
C PRO A 486 78.50 -1.68 6.24
N SER A 487 78.21 -0.87 7.27
CA SER A 487 78.12 0.61 7.49
C SER A 487 78.56 1.64 6.41
N ASN A 488 78.24 2.96 6.49
CA ASN A 488 77.88 3.85 7.63
C ASN A 488 76.98 5.05 7.15
N LEU A 489 76.82 6.29 7.67
CA LEU A 489 77.47 7.13 8.72
C LEU A 489 76.53 8.31 9.16
N GLU A 490 76.34 8.55 10.47
CA GLU A 490 75.87 9.81 11.17
C GLU A 490 74.55 10.55 10.78
N LYS A 491 73.82 11.29 11.66
CA LYS A 491 74.03 11.75 13.06
C LYS A 491 72.68 11.97 13.81
N ALA A 492 72.68 11.93 15.15
CA ALA A 492 71.53 12.17 16.07
C ALA A 492 72.08 12.74 17.43
N PRO A 493 71.34 12.98 18.56
CA PRO A 493 69.99 12.57 19.03
C PRO A 493 69.05 13.81 19.30
N ALA A 494 68.14 14.00 20.27
CA ALA A 494 67.74 13.33 21.55
C ALA A 494 66.33 13.75 22.10
N GLN A 495 65.94 13.19 23.26
CA GLN A 495 64.80 13.56 24.15
C GLN A 495 65.23 13.35 25.63
N PRO A 496 64.63 13.99 26.67
CA PRO A 496 63.46 13.43 27.40
C PRO A 496 62.52 14.45 28.13
N THR A 497 61.60 13.94 28.98
CA THR A 497 60.57 14.61 29.82
C THR A 497 61.01 14.70 31.32
N PRO A 498 60.19 15.00 32.38
CA PRO A 498 58.84 15.61 32.55
C PRO A 498 58.66 16.65 33.73
N LYS A 499 57.41 17.14 33.94
CA LYS A 499 56.70 17.45 35.24
C LYS A 499 56.94 18.75 36.07
N SER A 500 55.85 19.41 36.50
CA SER A 500 55.74 20.30 37.71
C SER A 500 54.25 20.65 38.05
N GLU A 501 53.92 20.84 39.33
CA GLU A 501 52.57 20.89 39.98
C GLU A 501 52.62 21.84 41.23
N PRO A 502 51.55 22.24 42.01
CA PRO A 502 50.07 22.05 41.96
C PRO A 502 49.20 23.33 42.33
N THR A 503 47.89 23.14 42.67
CA THR A 503 46.94 24.02 43.47
C THR A 503 46.39 25.34 42.87
N GLN A 504 45.18 25.85 43.19
CA GLN A 504 44.23 25.64 44.33
C GLN A 504 42.73 25.41 43.93
N SER A 505 41.90 25.03 44.93
CA SER A 505 40.43 24.88 44.96
C SER A 505 39.84 25.86 46.03
N PRO A 506 38.50 26.10 46.25
CA PRO A 506 37.34 25.21 45.99
C PRO A 506 35.96 25.84 45.59
N THR A 507 34.96 24.96 45.51
CA THR A 507 33.48 25.08 45.38
C THR A 507 32.77 25.56 46.69
N PRO A 508 31.40 25.58 46.86
CA PRO A 508 30.23 25.29 45.97
C PRO A 508 29.02 26.30 46.03
N ALA A 509 27.98 26.13 45.18
CA ALA A 509 26.55 25.98 45.61
C ALA A 509 25.49 25.81 44.47
N LEU A 510 24.70 24.72 44.56
CA LEU A 510 23.26 24.52 44.25
C LEU A 510 22.60 24.79 42.86
N ARG A 511 21.64 23.91 42.52
CA ARG A 511 20.56 24.02 41.50
C ARG A 511 19.18 24.01 42.22
N PRO A 512 18.05 24.40 41.59
CA PRO A 512 17.16 23.43 40.92
C PRO A 512 16.42 23.95 39.65
N LYS A 513 15.47 23.17 39.11
CA LYS A 513 14.67 23.44 37.88
C LYS A 513 13.27 24.04 38.17
N SER A 514 12.69 24.76 37.21
CA SER A 514 11.22 24.81 36.99
C SER A 514 10.80 25.37 35.60
N GLU A 515 9.70 24.83 35.08
CA GLU A 515 8.72 25.44 34.14
C GLU A 515 7.37 25.53 34.92
N PRO A 516 6.18 25.91 34.39
CA PRO A 516 5.77 26.57 33.12
C PRO A 516 4.72 27.72 33.34
N LYS A 517 3.94 28.10 32.29
CA LYS A 517 2.59 28.78 32.34
C LYS A 517 2.58 30.31 32.70
N SER A 518 1.59 31.18 32.36
CA SER A 518 0.25 31.10 31.72
C SER A 518 -0.13 32.42 30.96
N GLU A 519 -1.28 32.45 30.26
CA GLU A 519 -2.00 33.63 29.68
C GLU A 519 -2.88 34.36 30.76
N PRO A 520 -3.89 35.26 30.49
CA PRO A 520 -4.32 36.01 29.28
C PRO A 520 -4.74 37.51 29.52
N LYS A 521 -5.15 38.27 28.47
CA LYS A 521 -6.19 39.34 28.54
C LYS A 521 -6.77 39.75 27.15
N SER A 522 -7.87 40.53 27.10
CA SER A 522 -8.81 40.60 25.96
C SER A 522 -9.51 41.95 25.70
N GLU A 523 -9.92 42.18 24.43
CA GLU A 523 -11.01 43.07 23.93
C GLU A 523 -10.86 44.62 24.02
N PRO A 524 -11.64 45.46 23.27
CA PRO A 524 -12.83 45.19 22.42
C PRO A 524 -12.82 45.75 20.96
N LYS A 525 -13.97 45.66 20.26
CA LYS A 525 -14.28 45.98 18.83
C LYS A 525 -15.11 47.29 18.66
N PRO A 526 -15.00 48.03 17.53
CA PRO A 526 -16.20 48.28 16.68
C PRO A 526 -15.98 48.38 15.14
N GLU A 527 -17.07 48.13 14.39
CA GLU A 527 -17.32 48.45 12.96
C GLU A 527 -18.10 49.81 12.86
N PRO A 528 -18.35 50.48 11.70
CA PRO A 528 -18.60 49.92 10.35
C PRO A 528 -18.12 50.73 9.10
N THR A 529 -18.55 50.25 7.92
CA THR A 529 -18.38 50.72 6.52
C THR A 529 -18.96 52.11 6.22
N PRO A 530 -18.54 52.82 5.12
CA PRO A 530 -19.07 52.54 3.77
C PRO A 530 -18.06 52.61 2.59
N GLU A 531 -18.54 52.21 1.41
CA GLU A 531 -17.85 52.11 0.10
C GLU A 531 -17.90 53.45 -0.70
N PRO A 532 -17.11 53.61 -1.80
CA PRO A 532 -17.79 53.68 -3.10
C PRO A 532 -17.06 53.09 -4.34
N THR A 533 -17.77 52.21 -5.04
CA THR A 533 -17.94 52.01 -6.50
C THR A 533 -16.87 52.46 -7.53
N PRO A 534 -16.44 51.58 -8.47
CA PRO A 534 -15.52 51.91 -9.59
C PRO A 534 -16.21 52.27 -10.92
N PRO A 535 -15.49 52.94 -11.84
CA PRO A 535 -15.75 52.82 -13.29
C PRO A 535 -14.46 52.79 -14.17
N PRO A 536 -14.54 52.42 -15.47
CA PRO A 536 -15.54 51.57 -16.14
C PRO A 536 -14.91 50.37 -16.89
N VAL A 537 -15.73 49.35 -17.17
CA VAL A 537 -15.37 48.25 -18.10
C VAL A 537 -15.60 48.70 -19.55
N ALA A 538 -14.63 48.46 -20.43
CA ALA A 538 -14.84 48.45 -21.88
C ALA A 538 -15.27 47.03 -22.33
N SER A 539 -16.38 46.94 -23.08
CA SER A 539 -17.00 45.65 -23.42
C SER A 539 -16.22 44.84 -24.48
N PRO A 540 -16.31 43.49 -24.46
CA PRO A 540 -15.60 42.63 -25.40
C PRO A 540 -16.16 42.74 -26.82
N LEU A 541 -15.43 43.42 -27.70
CA LEU A 541 -15.76 43.57 -29.12
C LEU A 541 -14.85 42.68 -29.99
N ALA A 542 -15.49 41.75 -30.71
CA ALA A 542 -15.03 41.02 -31.89
C ALA A 542 -13.66 40.28 -31.85
N LYS A 543 -13.70 38.97 -32.13
CA LYS A 543 -12.52 38.23 -32.59
C LYS A 543 -11.99 38.83 -33.90
N ALA A 544 -10.82 39.45 -33.85
CA ALA A 544 -9.92 39.61 -34.99
C ALA A 544 -8.47 39.53 -34.49
N ALA A 545 -7.94 38.30 -34.41
CA ALA A 545 -6.52 38.12 -34.12
C ALA A 545 -5.72 38.66 -35.32
N ALA A 546 -5.02 39.77 -35.11
CA ALA A 546 -4.08 40.31 -36.07
C ALA A 546 -2.81 39.44 -36.07
N GLN A 547 -2.89 38.28 -36.74
CA GLN A 547 -1.81 37.31 -36.80
C GLN A 547 -0.54 37.98 -37.36
N THR A 548 0.53 37.95 -36.57
CA THR A 548 1.76 38.69 -36.85
C THR A 548 2.42 38.16 -38.11
N ARG A 549 2.54 39.00 -39.15
CA ARG A 549 3.18 38.63 -40.41
C ARG A 549 4.68 38.80 -40.35
N ILE A 550 5.41 37.71 -40.56
CA ILE A 550 6.87 37.70 -40.61
C ILE A 550 7.29 37.59 -42.08
N ALA A 551 7.88 38.67 -42.58
CA ALA A 551 8.27 38.85 -43.97
C ALA A 551 9.47 37.96 -44.39
N PRO A 552 9.73 37.79 -45.71
CA PRO A 552 10.79 36.91 -46.21
C PRO A 552 12.24 37.31 -45.85
N ASP A 553 12.46 38.47 -45.23
CA ASP A 553 13.75 38.98 -44.73
C ASP A 553 13.82 39.04 -43.19
N ALA A 554 12.77 38.63 -42.49
CA ALA A 554 12.60 38.81 -41.06
C ALA A 554 12.65 37.49 -40.25
N CYS A 555 12.82 37.62 -38.93
CA CYS A 555 12.74 36.55 -37.94
C CYS A 555 11.91 36.97 -36.71
N VAL A 556 11.50 35.99 -35.91
CA VAL A 556 11.06 36.23 -34.53
C VAL A 556 12.31 36.21 -33.63
N LEU A 557 12.44 37.21 -32.74
CA LEU A 557 13.54 37.30 -31.77
C LEU A 557 13.05 36.92 -30.37
N LEU A 558 13.67 35.92 -29.78
CA LEU A 558 13.45 35.49 -28.41
C LEU A 558 14.64 35.96 -27.55
N LEU A 559 14.41 36.79 -26.53
CA LEU A 559 15.45 37.30 -25.64
C LEU A 559 15.40 36.59 -24.28
N HIS A 560 16.53 36.12 -23.77
CA HIS A 560 16.62 35.62 -22.40
C HIS A 560 16.38 36.77 -21.41
N VAL A 561 15.65 36.52 -20.32
CA VAL A 561 15.24 37.55 -19.34
C VAL A 561 16.45 38.29 -18.75
N ASP A 562 17.51 37.56 -18.38
CA ASP A 562 18.80 38.07 -17.92
C ASP A 562 19.42 39.14 -18.87
N VAL A 563 19.10 39.09 -20.17
CA VAL A 563 19.54 40.07 -21.17
C VAL A 563 18.48 41.15 -21.41
N ALA A 564 17.20 40.77 -21.40
CA ALA A 564 16.09 41.68 -21.65
C ALA A 564 15.86 42.69 -20.51
N ASP A 565 16.16 42.31 -19.26
CA ASP A 565 15.98 43.17 -18.08
C ASP A 565 17.09 44.23 -17.93
N VAL A 566 18.19 44.12 -18.69
CA VAL A 566 19.34 45.05 -18.68
C VAL A 566 19.39 45.95 -19.92
N LEU A 567 18.63 45.66 -20.97
CA LEU A 567 18.57 46.47 -22.19
C LEU A 567 17.63 47.69 -22.04
N GLU A 568 18.16 48.89 -22.31
CA GLU A 568 17.34 50.09 -22.44
C GLU A 568 16.76 50.26 -23.87
N ASP A 569 15.70 51.07 -24.01
CA ASP A 569 15.12 51.49 -25.30
C ASP A 569 16.18 51.99 -26.31
N ALA A 570 17.27 52.57 -25.81
CA ALA A 570 18.39 53.08 -26.61
C ALA A 570 19.26 51.98 -27.26
N ASP A 571 19.34 50.78 -26.68
CA ASP A 571 20.16 49.67 -27.20
C ASP A 571 19.41 48.80 -28.21
N HIS A 572 18.08 48.80 -28.23
CA HIS A 572 17.31 48.00 -29.20
C HIS A 572 17.69 48.25 -30.69
N PRO A 573 17.96 49.48 -31.16
CA PRO A 573 18.49 49.71 -32.51
C PRO A 573 19.86 49.08 -32.75
N ARG A 574 20.74 49.14 -31.74
CA ARG A 574 22.11 48.57 -31.77
C ARG A 574 22.07 47.03 -31.78
N LEU A 575 21.19 46.43 -30.97
CA LEU A 575 20.88 45.00 -31.00
C LEU A 575 20.36 44.57 -32.38
N GLN A 576 19.36 45.26 -32.94
CA GLN A 576 18.82 44.94 -34.27
C GLN A 576 19.88 45.05 -35.37
N GLN A 577 20.78 46.04 -35.29
CA GLN A 577 21.90 46.17 -36.23
C GLN A 577 22.87 44.99 -36.13
N ARG A 578 23.34 44.64 -34.92
CA ARG A 578 24.29 43.53 -34.72
C ARG A 578 23.67 42.17 -35.05
N LEU A 579 22.41 41.94 -34.65
CA LEU A 579 21.69 40.72 -35.00
C LEU A 579 21.58 40.57 -36.51
N ARG A 580 21.25 41.64 -37.24
CA ARG A 580 21.20 41.63 -38.70
C ARG A 580 22.57 41.38 -39.35
N GLN A 581 23.66 41.82 -38.73
CA GLN A 581 25.03 41.51 -39.17
C GLN A 581 25.39 40.03 -38.91
N ALA A 582 25.03 39.46 -37.76
CA ALA A 582 25.34 38.09 -37.37
C ALA A 582 24.46 37.03 -38.06
N CYS A 583 23.16 37.30 -38.26
CA CYS A 583 22.20 36.32 -38.79
C CYS A 583 21.65 36.63 -40.19
N GLY A 584 21.82 37.86 -40.69
CA GLY A 584 21.29 38.31 -41.99
C GLY A 584 19.81 38.70 -41.99
N TRP A 585 19.11 38.61 -40.86
CA TRP A 585 17.66 38.85 -40.75
C TRP A 585 17.36 40.11 -39.94
N ARG A 586 16.22 40.76 -40.20
CA ARG A 586 15.68 41.80 -39.31
C ARG A 586 14.68 41.22 -38.31
N VAL A 587 14.47 41.89 -37.18
CA VAL A 587 13.40 41.51 -36.25
C VAL A 587 12.04 41.85 -36.88
N GLY A 588 11.14 40.89 -36.92
CA GLY A 588 9.73 41.05 -37.32
C GLY A 588 8.77 41.05 -36.13
N ALA A 589 9.10 40.30 -35.07
CA ALA A 589 8.42 40.28 -33.78
C ALA A 589 9.40 39.83 -32.68
N SER A 590 9.08 40.08 -31.42
CA SER A 590 9.93 39.65 -30.30
C SER A 590 9.14 39.25 -29.04
N ALA A 591 9.71 38.33 -28.26
CA ALA A 591 9.24 37.92 -26.94
C ALA A 591 10.42 37.63 -26.00
N THR A 592 10.16 37.58 -24.69
CA THR A 592 11.14 37.22 -23.65
C THR A 592 10.90 35.82 -23.10
N PHE A 593 11.97 35.13 -22.68
CA PHE A 593 11.91 33.80 -22.08
C PHE A 593 12.90 33.67 -20.90
N GLY A 594 12.84 32.57 -20.14
CA GLY A 594 13.75 32.32 -19.02
C GLY A 594 13.14 32.58 -17.63
N GLY A 595 12.24 33.56 -17.49
CA GLY A 595 11.52 33.85 -16.23
C GLY A 595 10.42 32.84 -15.86
N GLY A 596 10.65 31.55 -16.11
CA GLY A 596 9.73 30.45 -15.81
C GLY A 596 8.72 30.12 -16.92
N THR A 597 7.84 29.15 -16.62
CA THR A 597 6.98 28.49 -17.62
C THR A 597 6.05 29.46 -18.35
N ALA A 598 5.42 30.40 -17.66
CA ALA A 598 4.46 31.32 -18.27
C ALA A 598 5.07 32.19 -19.38
N MET A 599 6.32 32.64 -19.22
CA MET A 599 7.04 33.39 -20.26
C MET A 599 7.46 32.47 -21.41
N ALA A 600 7.97 31.27 -21.10
CA ALA A 600 8.30 30.28 -22.13
C ALA A 600 7.05 29.88 -22.96
N ASP A 601 5.88 29.75 -22.34
CA ASP A 601 4.63 29.42 -23.01
C ASP A 601 4.13 30.58 -23.90
N GLN A 602 4.28 31.83 -23.46
CA GLN A 602 3.98 33.02 -24.27
C GLN A 602 4.93 33.17 -25.47
N ALA A 603 6.23 32.92 -25.27
CA ALA A 603 7.24 32.96 -26.33
C ALA A 603 7.00 31.89 -27.41
N ILE A 604 6.53 30.70 -27.02
CA ILE A 604 6.11 29.65 -27.95
C ILE A 604 4.80 30.02 -28.67
N ALA A 605 3.80 30.53 -27.95
CA ALA A 605 2.53 30.95 -28.55
C ALA A 605 2.72 32.04 -29.63
N LEU A 606 3.62 33.01 -29.41
CA LEU A 606 3.96 34.02 -30.42
C LEU A 606 4.48 33.38 -31.73
N ILE A 607 5.27 32.31 -31.63
CA ILE A 607 5.81 31.59 -32.79
C ILE A 607 4.70 30.81 -33.53
N GLU A 608 3.82 30.15 -32.78
CA GLU A 608 2.71 29.36 -33.32
C GLU A 608 1.65 30.22 -34.01
N ASP A 609 1.39 31.45 -33.52
CA ASP A 609 0.43 32.41 -34.10
C ASP A 609 0.99 33.25 -35.27
N CYS A 610 2.29 33.11 -35.63
CA CYS A 610 2.92 33.89 -36.71
C CYS A 610 2.53 33.41 -38.13
N GLN A 611 2.13 34.35 -38.99
CA GLN A 611 2.01 34.14 -40.44
C GLN A 611 3.36 34.35 -41.13
N TRP A 612 4.05 33.26 -41.48
CA TRP A 612 5.32 33.30 -42.22
C TRP A 612 5.08 33.51 -43.73
N GLU A 613 5.49 34.66 -44.27
CA GLU A 613 5.24 35.01 -45.68
C GLU A 613 6.09 34.19 -46.66
N ALA A 614 7.22 33.63 -46.21
CA ALA A 614 8.02 32.66 -46.94
C ALA A 614 8.64 31.63 -45.98
N PRO A 615 8.18 30.36 -45.96
CA PRO A 615 8.86 29.30 -45.22
C PRO A 615 10.23 28.97 -45.87
N PRO A 616 11.20 28.39 -45.12
CA PRO A 616 11.08 27.94 -43.73
C PRO A 616 11.02 29.09 -42.70
N PRO A 617 10.34 28.89 -41.55
CA PRO A 617 10.35 29.83 -40.42
C PRO A 617 11.77 30.17 -39.94
N ARG A 618 11.92 31.32 -39.28
CA ARG A 618 13.22 31.85 -38.83
C ARG A 618 13.12 32.43 -37.43
N VAL A 619 13.88 31.86 -36.50
CA VAL A 619 13.91 32.31 -35.10
C VAL A 619 15.34 32.60 -34.67
N ALA A 620 15.54 33.76 -34.06
CA ALA A 620 16.77 34.09 -33.35
C ALA A 620 16.52 33.99 -31.84
N LEU A 621 17.38 33.27 -31.14
CA LEU A 621 17.47 33.23 -29.68
C LEU A 621 18.66 34.12 -29.29
N LEU A 622 18.43 35.16 -28.49
CA LEU A 622 19.49 35.95 -27.85
C LEU A 622 19.65 35.46 -26.41
N ASP A 623 20.87 35.07 -26.06
CA ASP A 623 21.16 34.43 -24.78
C ASP A 623 22.49 34.94 -24.21
N ASP A 624 22.62 34.94 -22.88
CA ASP A 624 23.87 35.28 -22.19
C ASP A 624 24.84 34.10 -22.32
N GLY A 625 25.93 34.30 -23.05
CA GLY A 625 26.95 33.29 -23.31
C GLY A 625 27.92 33.06 -22.16
N SER A 626 28.04 34.00 -21.20
CA SER A 626 28.91 33.86 -20.03
C SER A 626 28.39 32.81 -19.05
N GLN A 627 27.06 32.69 -18.95
CA GLN A 627 26.42 31.56 -18.29
C GLN A 627 26.51 30.29 -19.15
N PRO A 628 26.78 29.12 -18.53
CA PRO A 628 26.86 27.86 -19.26
C PRO A 628 25.49 27.45 -19.83
N PRO A 629 25.44 26.69 -20.95
CA PRO A 629 24.20 26.22 -21.59
C PRO A 629 23.50 25.15 -20.73
N ILE A 630 22.81 25.58 -19.68
CA ILE A 630 22.07 24.71 -18.76
C ILE A 630 20.90 24.00 -19.44
N THR A 631 20.50 22.87 -18.87
CA THR A 631 19.42 22.00 -19.39
C THR A 631 18.10 22.73 -19.61
N GLU A 632 17.82 23.82 -18.90
CA GLU A 632 16.61 24.64 -19.10
C GLU A 632 16.64 25.42 -20.41
N ARG A 633 17.74 26.14 -20.71
CA ARG A 633 17.94 26.84 -21.99
C ARG A 633 17.92 25.85 -23.16
N LEU A 634 18.57 24.69 -23.02
CA LEU A 634 18.53 23.61 -24.03
C LEU A 634 17.15 22.95 -24.19
N ARG A 635 16.37 22.80 -23.10
CA ARG A 635 14.97 22.31 -23.17
C ARG A 635 14.08 23.33 -23.87
N PHE A 636 14.24 24.62 -23.58
CA PHE A 636 13.49 25.68 -24.26
C PHE A 636 13.81 25.70 -25.76
N LEU A 637 15.07 25.58 -26.15
CA LEU A 637 15.48 25.46 -27.55
C LEU A 637 14.82 24.26 -28.27
N ARG A 638 14.67 23.11 -27.60
CA ARG A 638 13.89 21.97 -28.12
C ARG A 638 12.39 22.27 -28.24
N ARG A 639 11.80 23.02 -27.29
CA ARG A 639 10.41 23.49 -27.42
C ARG A 639 10.24 24.43 -28.62
N VAL A 640 11.17 25.36 -28.82
CA VAL A 640 11.18 26.25 -29.99
C VAL A 640 11.23 25.42 -31.27
N ARG A 641 12.17 24.46 -31.40
CA ARG A 641 12.25 23.53 -32.53
C ARG A 641 10.93 22.79 -32.79
N ALA A 642 10.28 22.27 -31.74
CA ALA A 642 9.00 21.58 -31.88
C ALA A 642 7.87 22.50 -32.40
N ALA A 643 7.86 23.78 -32.00
CA ALA A 643 6.87 24.77 -32.45
C ALA A 643 7.13 25.29 -33.88
N VAL A 644 8.40 25.48 -34.28
CA VAL A 644 8.76 25.94 -35.64
C VAL A 644 8.83 24.82 -36.69
N GLY A 645 8.95 23.57 -36.26
CA GLY A 645 9.09 22.39 -37.10
C GLY A 645 10.52 22.13 -37.61
N ASP A 646 10.74 20.93 -38.15
CA ASP A 646 12.05 20.32 -38.42
C ASP A 646 12.91 21.02 -39.49
N GLN A 647 12.34 21.95 -40.25
CA GLN A 647 13.01 22.63 -41.38
C GLN A 647 13.26 24.12 -41.12
N ALA A 648 12.79 24.66 -40.00
CA ALA A 648 12.95 26.06 -39.64
C ALA A 648 14.41 26.40 -39.27
N GLN A 649 14.85 27.60 -39.64
CA GLN A 649 16.21 28.07 -39.36
C GLN A 649 16.24 28.73 -37.98
N ILE A 650 17.02 28.15 -37.06
CA ILE A 650 17.19 28.66 -35.70
C ILE A 650 18.62 29.16 -35.52
N VAL A 651 18.78 30.34 -34.93
CA VAL A 651 20.07 30.95 -34.61
C VAL A 651 20.13 31.21 -33.12
N VAL A 652 21.10 30.60 -32.43
CA VAL A 652 21.47 31.03 -31.07
C VAL A 652 22.56 32.07 -31.21
N SER A 653 22.31 33.27 -30.71
CA SER A 653 23.21 34.41 -30.77
C SER A 653 23.64 34.76 -29.35
N LEU A 654 24.93 34.68 -29.06
CA LEU A 654 25.48 34.92 -27.73
C LEU A 654 26.06 36.32 -27.57
N ILE A 655 25.86 36.91 -26.41
CA ILE A 655 26.66 38.02 -25.89
C ILE A 655 27.56 37.56 -24.73
N GLY A 656 28.50 38.40 -24.32
CA GLY A 656 29.17 38.24 -23.02
C GLY A 656 28.24 38.60 -21.86
N ASP A 657 28.80 38.59 -20.65
CA ASP A 657 28.15 38.99 -19.40
C ASP A 657 27.42 40.36 -19.53
N PRO A 658 26.08 40.41 -19.46
CA PRO A 658 25.32 41.64 -19.65
C PRO A 658 25.36 42.58 -18.43
N GLU A 659 25.82 42.15 -17.25
CA GLU A 659 25.80 42.98 -16.03
C GLU A 659 26.90 44.08 -15.98
N GLY A 660 27.70 44.20 -17.05
CA GLY A 660 28.79 45.19 -17.18
C GLY A 660 28.39 46.55 -17.78
N ASP A 661 29.38 47.42 -18.00
CA ASP A 661 29.22 48.79 -18.55
C ASP A 661 28.66 48.85 -19.99
N ASP A 662 28.53 47.71 -20.67
CA ASP A 662 27.98 47.60 -22.03
C ASP A 662 27.00 46.40 -22.07
N PRO A 663 25.68 46.61 -22.25
CA PRO A 663 24.67 45.54 -22.19
C PRO A 663 24.69 44.59 -23.42
N LEU A 664 25.59 44.81 -24.38
CA LEU A 664 25.84 43.91 -25.51
C LEU A 664 27.34 43.66 -25.69
N PRO A 665 28.05 43.02 -24.73
CA PRO A 665 29.48 42.81 -24.84
C PRO A 665 29.82 41.60 -25.73
N PRO A 666 31.08 41.47 -26.20
CA PRO A 666 31.53 40.27 -26.90
C PRO A 666 31.63 39.08 -25.94
N VAL A 667 31.16 37.91 -26.38
CA VAL A 667 31.34 36.63 -25.66
C VAL A 667 32.80 36.18 -25.77
N THR A 668 33.35 35.53 -24.73
CA THR A 668 34.74 35.05 -24.82
C THR A 668 34.84 33.79 -25.69
N PRO A 669 36.01 33.52 -26.31
CA PRO A 669 36.21 32.28 -27.06
C PRO A 669 36.09 31.00 -26.20
N PHE A 670 36.26 31.11 -24.87
CA PHE A 670 36.12 29.98 -23.96
C PHE A 670 34.64 29.61 -23.77
N ASP A 671 33.81 30.58 -23.39
CA ASP A 671 32.38 30.35 -23.11
C ASP A 671 31.63 29.96 -24.38
N PHE A 672 31.95 30.61 -25.50
CA PHE A 672 31.45 30.23 -26.83
C PHE A 672 31.79 28.77 -27.16
N GLY A 673 32.99 28.30 -26.82
CA GLY A 673 33.42 26.92 -27.03
C GLY A 673 32.73 25.89 -26.13
N ASP A 674 32.17 26.28 -24.97
CA ASP A 674 31.29 25.42 -24.16
C ASP A 674 29.87 25.35 -24.75
N TRP A 675 29.36 26.47 -25.28
CA TRP A 675 28.09 26.53 -26.01
C TRP A 675 28.14 25.74 -27.33
N GLU A 676 29.20 25.88 -28.13
CA GLU A 676 29.37 25.21 -29.43
C GLU A 676 29.27 23.69 -29.28
N ARG A 677 30.09 23.10 -28.40
CA ARG A 677 30.07 21.67 -28.05
C ARG A 677 28.69 21.18 -27.56
N LYS A 678 27.85 22.07 -27.02
CA LYS A 678 26.51 21.73 -26.50
C LYS A 678 25.39 21.88 -27.52
N ILE A 679 25.55 22.79 -28.48
CA ILE A 679 24.68 22.94 -29.64
C ILE A 679 24.94 21.81 -30.65
N GLU A 680 26.20 21.44 -30.92
CA GLU A 680 26.56 20.27 -31.74
C GLU A 680 25.94 18.97 -31.22
N GLN A 681 25.89 18.79 -29.89
CA GLN A 681 25.25 17.64 -29.23
C GLN A 681 23.73 17.50 -29.48
N LEU A 682 23.08 18.52 -30.06
CA LEU A 682 21.68 18.44 -30.49
C LEU A 682 21.52 17.86 -31.92
N ALA A 683 22.59 17.78 -32.70
CA ALA A 683 22.61 17.22 -34.06
C ALA A 683 21.56 17.79 -35.03
N ASP A 684 21.17 19.05 -34.83
CA ASP A 684 20.13 19.75 -35.60
C ASP A 684 20.76 20.52 -36.79
N PRO A 685 20.50 20.12 -38.05
CA PRO A 685 21.14 20.70 -39.22
C PRO A 685 20.63 22.09 -39.61
N TYR A 686 19.58 22.60 -38.96
CA TYR A 686 19.04 23.95 -39.17
C TYR A 686 19.19 24.86 -37.95
N LEU A 687 19.98 24.42 -36.96
CA LEU A 687 20.37 25.19 -35.78
C LEU A 687 21.83 25.65 -35.97
N ARG A 688 22.10 26.94 -35.79
CA ARG A 688 23.47 27.47 -35.78
C ARG A 688 23.74 28.37 -34.57
N LEU A 689 24.97 28.33 -34.07
CA LEU A 689 25.47 29.23 -33.04
C LEU A 689 26.21 30.42 -33.69
N THR A 690 26.15 31.60 -33.07
CA THR A 690 26.90 32.78 -33.51
C THR A 690 27.20 33.73 -32.34
N MET A 691 28.25 34.52 -32.46
CA MET A 691 28.52 35.64 -31.57
C MET A 691 27.72 36.86 -32.08
N LEU A 692 26.93 37.52 -31.23
CA LEU A 692 26.28 38.79 -31.61
C LEU A 692 27.33 39.88 -31.85
N THR A 693 28.39 39.85 -31.04
CA THR A 693 29.54 40.75 -31.12
C THR A 693 30.80 39.89 -31.09
N PRO A 694 31.55 39.74 -32.20
CA PRO A 694 32.84 39.07 -32.17
C PRO A 694 33.85 39.93 -31.38
N ALA A 695 34.80 39.27 -30.72
CA ALA A 695 35.94 39.97 -30.14
C ALA A 695 36.78 40.67 -31.23
N PRO A 696 37.42 41.82 -30.94
CA PRO A 696 38.28 42.49 -31.91
C PRO A 696 39.49 41.62 -32.25
N ASP A 697 39.65 41.34 -33.54
CA ASP A 697 40.68 40.46 -34.07
C ASP A 697 42.08 41.02 -33.76
N ASN A 698 42.89 40.28 -32.99
CA ASN A 698 44.21 40.75 -32.51
C ASN A 698 45.33 40.47 -33.53
N THR A 699 44.97 40.41 -34.82
CA THR A 699 45.77 39.92 -35.95
C THR A 699 46.60 41.01 -36.65
N ASP A 700 46.66 42.22 -36.09
CA ASP A 700 47.46 43.35 -36.60
C ASP A 700 48.75 43.60 -35.78
N LYS A 701 49.33 42.52 -35.23
CA LYS A 701 50.65 42.52 -34.55
C LYS A 701 51.70 41.61 -35.20
N SER A 702 51.32 40.85 -36.23
CA SER A 702 52.23 40.04 -37.04
C SER A 702 52.83 40.80 -38.22
N ALA A 703 52.23 41.91 -38.68
CA ALA A 703 52.73 42.71 -39.80
C ALA A 703 53.94 43.61 -39.44
N THR A 704 54.17 43.91 -38.17
CA THR A 704 55.17 44.90 -37.71
C THR A 704 56.45 44.26 -37.14
N THR A 705 56.66 42.96 -37.33
CA THR A 705 57.85 42.23 -36.84
C THR A 705 58.58 41.47 -37.97
N GLU A 706 58.45 41.92 -39.21
CA GLU A 706 59.24 41.41 -40.36
C GLU A 706 60.04 42.53 -41.07
N ALA A 707 59.89 43.79 -40.62
CA ALA A 707 60.62 44.95 -41.14
C ALA A 707 61.80 45.43 -40.25
N ALA A 708 62.05 44.75 -39.12
CA ALA A 708 63.02 45.18 -38.11
C ALA A 708 64.37 44.42 -38.15
N ASP A 709 64.43 43.24 -38.77
CA ASP A 709 65.60 42.34 -38.74
C ASP A 709 66.46 42.41 -40.03
N SER A 710 66.21 43.41 -40.88
CA SER A 710 66.89 43.63 -42.17
C SER A 710 67.76 44.91 -42.16
N ALA A 711 68.33 45.27 -41.00
CA ALA A 711 69.01 46.55 -40.79
C ALA A 711 70.32 46.46 -39.97
N ALA A 712 71.01 45.31 -40.00
CA ALA A 712 72.21 45.06 -39.19
C ALA A 712 73.36 44.32 -39.95
N ALA A 713 73.56 44.60 -41.24
CA ALA A 713 74.62 43.98 -42.04
C ALA A 713 75.37 45.00 -42.93
N THR A 714 76.26 45.79 -42.33
CA THR A 714 77.17 46.67 -43.08
C THR A 714 78.23 45.83 -43.83
N PRO A 715 78.43 46.03 -45.15
CA PRO A 715 79.43 45.28 -45.89
C PRO A 715 80.85 45.68 -45.49
N ARG A 716 81.79 44.75 -45.67
CA ARG A 716 83.23 44.98 -45.59
C ARG A 716 83.83 44.49 -46.90
N GLU A 717 83.95 45.39 -47.87
CA GLU A 717 84.64 45.11 -49.12
C GLU A 717 86.16 45.11 -48.89
N ASP A 718 86.85 44.13 -49.46
CA ASP A 718 88.28 44.21 -49.71
C ASP A 718 88.49 44.91 -51.07
N HIS A 719 88.90 46.19 -51.06
CA HIS A 719 89.98 46.70 -51.93
C HIS A 719 90.43 48.15 -51.62
#